data_AF-A0A024TPQ1-F1
#
_entry.id   AF-A0A024TPQ1-F1
#
_cell.length_a   1.000
_cell.length_b   1.000
_cell.length_c   1.000
_cell.angle_alpha   90.00
_cell.angle_beta   90.00
_cell.angle_gamma   90.00
#
_symmetry.space_group_name_H-M   'P 1'
#
loop_
_entity.id
_entity.type
_entity.pdbx_description
1 polymer ?
#
loop_
_entity_poly.entity_id
_entity_poly.type
_entity_poly.pdbx_seq_one_letter_code
_entity_poly.pdbx_strand_id
1 'polypeptide(L)'
;MVAALSILAASVGLALVAAQCTNLIENVDFYGYDVGSTSQADAANCCADCDAHYSCKVWVWTSYQGGTCWLKNQTSSPTPLDRAKAGALPAPPLPPAYEELIENVDYWGHDISSTKQKFAQACGEDCDDTEGCQLFVWTSHEGGTCWLKHTYGGQSHLYGAKAARRASGRAPYSATAPLATDTTSMTTAMTLGPTLAYNTRTLVPINRTRAPTTVTPPPPTPSPTTTAKPYPTTAQICPARVRKPWNQLDESAKALFLSALELSMDRGLYQRFLAIHNEMVSNNEAHNSCVFLFWLRSAKVLLRPSQILAVHTNASTPFSSDLMIFGAAYPSLVCADSRPVNHFCPVVEPGARCDRCLPRDATAWKDGILSEEWDVDILKGYLHLSDESPSIKLVSYDIEIGAHGQLHALLQGPMGNPFSSPADPIFYVHHTAVDMLHTIYHHCKIEPLGLSDEGKKSFIGSFEGRKTDNGDDITATSEIKSKVTIDGKLVDAEYDVLVGKYFKDLPSQYWALTDTRDFGARAYSYQFNGLLGRLYTHCGNAMPVESSIKSAHDIDHVVVQVESATEMNQVDYNTAVLAAAAKQGLTPSQVELELRKMALLVKEYCLPGSVKPYSDGFKSVWKIQVRRPSVALLDDLKAGRATMQLAKWRDFLANYFKCTAIPTSIL
;
A
#
# COMPACT_ATOMS: atom_id res chain seq x y z
N MET A 1 -58.62 -10.92 -39.02
CA MET A 1 -57.40 -11.14 -39.81
C MET A 1 -56.36 -10.10 -39.41
N VAL A 2 -55.58 -10.35 -38.36
CA VAL A 2 -54.37 -9.58 -38.04
C VAL A 2 -53.41 -10.54 -37.34
N ALA A 3 -52.29 -10.88 -37.99
CA ALA A 3 -51.02 -11.27 -37.36
C ALA A 3 -50.09 -11.83 -38.45
N ALA A 4 -49.11 -11.03 -38.90
CA ALA A 4 -47.82 -11.50 -39.42
C ALA A 4 -46.99 -10.30 -39.89
N LEU A 5 -46.25 -9.63 -38.98
CA LEU A 5 -45.15 -8.73 -39.33
C LEU A 5 -44.29 -8.45 -38.09
N SER A 6 -43.66 -9.48 -37.51
CA SER A 6 -42.68 -9.28 -36.42
C SER A 6 -41.54 -10.31 -36.36
N ILE A 7 -41.31 -11.15 -37.39
CA ILE A 7 -40.31 -12.24 -37.31
C ILE A 7 -39.01 -11.98 -38.11
N LEU A 8 -38.92 -10.89 -38.88
CA LEU A 8 -37.72 -10.64 -39.72
C LEU A 8 -36.60 -9.82 -39.07
N ALA A 9 -36.82 -9.12 -37.94
CA ALA A 9 -35.77 -8.30 -37.32
C ALA A 9 -34.83 -9.10 -36.39
N ALA A 10 -35.36 -10.07 -35.64
CA ALA A 10 -34.59 -10.87 -34.69
C ALA A 10 -33.65 -11.88 -35.37
N SER A 11 -34.02 -12.39 -36.55
CA SER A 11 -33.21 -13.35 -37.31
C SER A 11 -32.02 -12.70 -38.04
N VAL A 12 -32.14 -11.43 -38.44
CA VAL A 12 -31.04 -10.66 -39.04
C VAL A 12 -30.01 -10.25 -37.99
N GLY A 13 -30.43 -9.90 -36.77
CA GLY A 13 -29.53 -9.62 -35.64
C GLY A 13 -28.71 -10.82 -35.20
N LEU A 14 -29.33 -12.01 -35.08
CA LEU A 14 -28.63 -13.26 -34.73
C LEU A 14 -27.61 -13.69 -35.81
N ALA A 15 -27.92 -13.46 -37.09
CA ALA A 15 -27.06 -13.85 -38.20
C ALA A 15 -25.82 -12.94 -38.38
N LEU A 16 -25.91 -11.64 -38.02
CA LEU A 16 -24.75 -10.73 -38.10
C LEU A 16 -23.71 -11.00 -37.00
N VAL A 17 -24.12 -11.36 -35.78
CA VAL A 17 -23.19 -11.66 -34.66
C VAL A 17 -22.45 -12.98 -34.90
N ALA A 18 -23.13 -14.00 -35.43
CA ALA A 18 -22.52 -15.29 -35.74
C ALA A 18 -21.44 -15.24 -36.85
N ALA A 19 -21.52 -14.28 -37.77
CA ALA A 19 -20.55 -14.13 -38.86
C ALA A 19 -19.22 -13.49 -38.45
N GLN A 20 -19.15 -12.81 -37.29
CA GLN A 20 -18.00 -11.98 -36.89
C GLN A 20 -16.98 -12.67 -35.98
N CYS A 21 -17.28 -13.88 -35.48
CA CYS A 21 -16.45 -14.62 -34.52
C CYS A 21 -15.82 -15.92 -35.09
N THR A 22 -15.70 -16.05 -36.41
CA THR A 22 -15.32 -17.32 -37.07
C THR A 22 -13.81 -17.64 -37.06
N ASN A 23 -12.96 -16.74 -36.54
CA ASN A 23 -11.52 -16.93 -36.43
C ASN A 23 -11.14 -17.48 -35.05
N LEU A 24 -11.42 -18.77 -34.84
CA LEU A 24 -11.07 -19.44 -33.58
C LEU A 24 -9.57 -19.65 -33.46
N ILE A 25 -9.05 -19.40 -32.25
CA ILE A 25 -7.67 -19.73 -31.91
C ILE A 25 -7.69 -21.15 -31.34
N GLU A 26 -7.17 -22.10 -32.13
CA GLU A 26 -7.09 -23.51 -31.76
C GLU A 26 -5.97 -23.75 -30.75
N ASN A 27 -6.22 -24.68 -29.82
CA ASN A 27 -5.31 -25.14 -28.77
C ASN A 27 -4.83 -24.05 -27.81
N VAL A 28 -5.67 -23.06 -27.55
CA VAL A 28 -5.35 -21.92 -26.68
C VAL A 28 -6.41 -21.73 -25.62
N ASP A 29 -5.94 -21.55 -24.38
CA ASP A 29 -6.70 -21.05 -23.26
C ASP A 29 -6.18 -19.67 -22.84
N PHE A 30 -7.09 -18.84 -22.33
CA PHE A 30 -6.77 -17.59 -21.67
C PHE A 30 -7.10 -17.76 -20.20
N TYR A 31 -6.15 -18.27 -19.42
CA TYR A 31 -6.38 -18.64 -18.03
C TYR A 31 -6.90 -17.45 -17.17
N GLY A 32 -7.95 -17.69 -16.38
CA GLY A 32 -8.56 -16.73 -15.48
C GLY A 32 -9.56 -15.76 -16.12
N TYR A 33 -9.98 -14.76 -15.35
CA TYR A 33 -10.92 -13.70 -15.75
C TYR A 33 -12.33 -14.17 -16.18
N ASP A 34 -12.72 -15.37 -15.76
CA ASP A 34 -14.05 -15.93 -16.01
C ASP A 34 -15.14 -15.14 -15.28
N VAL A 35 -16.14 -14.70 -16.04
CA VAL A 35 -17.35 -14.04 -15.54
C VAL A 35 -18.57 -14.96 -15.54
N GLY A 36 -18.44 -16.15 -16.11
CA GLY A 36 -19.48 -17.18 -16.13
C GLY A 36 -19.13 -18.29 -17.10
N SER A 37 -20.05 -19.26 -17.21
CA SER A 37 -19.91 -20.35 -18.19
C SER A 37 -21.27 -20.78 -18.71
N THR A 38 -21.29 -21.25 -19.95
CA THR A 38 -22.44 -21.87 -20.61
C THR A 38 -22.04 -23.23 -21.18
N SER A 39 -23.02 -24.10 -21.42
CA SER A 39 -22.78 -25.38 -22.07
C SER A 39 -23.12 -25.27 -23.55
N GLN A 40 -22.16 -25.61 -24.41
CA GLN A 40 -22.31 -25.61 -25.87
C GLN A 40 -21.56 -26.79 -26.46
N ALA A 41 -22.20 -27.51 -27.38
CA ALA A 41 -21.59 -28.65 -28.07
C ALA A 41 -20.49 -28.24 -29.07
N ASP A 42 -20.52 -27.00 -29.54
CA ASP A 42 -19.56 -26.45 -30.51
C ASP A 42 -19.02 -25.10 -30.02
N ALA A 43 -17.71 -24.91 -30.13
CA ALA A 43 -17.04 -23.67 -29.79
C ALA A 43 -17.58 -22.45 -30.56
N ALA A 44 -18.05 -22.64 -31.79
CA ALA A 44 -18.62 -21.56 -32.60
C ALA A 44 -19.83 -20.87 -31.93
N ASN A 45 -20.53 -21.59 -31.04
CA ASN A 45 -21.69 -21.05 -30.34
C ASN A 45 -21.32 -20.18 -29.13
N CYS A 46 -20.08 -20.26 -28.63
CA CYS A 46 -19.65 -19.47 -27.46
C CYS A 46 -19.64 -17.97 -27.71
N CYS A 47 -19.52 -17.53 -28.97
CA CYS A 47 -19.56 -16.11 -29.30
C CYS A 47 -20.93 -15.50 -29.00
N ALA A 48 -22.02 -16.19 -29.33
CA ALA A 48 -23.38 -15.71 -29.03
C ALA A 48 -23.61 -15.64 -27.51
N ASP A 49 -23.10 -16.61 -26.76
CA ASP A 49 -23.21 -16.62 -25.30
C ASP A 49 -22.40 -15.47 -24.66
N CYS A 50 -21.20 -15.21 -25.18
CA CYS A 50 -20.39 -14.07 -24.76
C CYS A 50 -21.04 -12.73 -25.14
N ASP A 51 -21.68 -12.65 -26.31
CA ASP A 51 -22.41 -11.47 -26.72
C ASP A 51 -23.69 -11.23 -25.89
N ALA A 52 -24.35 -12.29 -25.42
CA ALA A 52 -25.46 -12.16 -24.51
C ALA A 52 -25.03 -11.74 -23.08
N HIS A 53 -23.81 -12.07 -22.67
CA HIS A 53 -23.31 -11.78 -21.33
C HIS A 53 -22.72 -10.36 -21.22
N TYR A 54 -23.28 -9.55 -20.31
CA TYR A 54 -23.04 -8.10 -20.22
C TYR A 54 -21.56 -7.71 -19.96
N SER A 55 -20.75 -8.59 -19.38
CA SER A 55 -19.33 -8.34 -19.07
C SER A 55 -18.35 -9.19 -19.87
N CYS A 56 -18.82 -10.05 -20.77
CA CYS A 56 -17.95 -10.93 -21.55
C CYS A 56 -17.39 -10.23 -22.80
N LYS A 57 -16.09 -10.40 -23.04
CA LYS A 57 -15.37 -9.88 -24.21
C LYS A 57 -14.58 -10.98 -24.91
N VAL A 58 -14.22 -12.02 -24.18
CA VAL A 58 -13.38 -13.16 -24.60
C VAL A 58 -14.07 -14.42 -24.12
N TRP A 59 -13.93 -15.51 -24.85
CA TRP A 59 -14.43 -16.80 -24.41
C TRP A 59 -13.44 -17.91 -24.77
N VAL A 60 -13.47 -18.99 -24.00
CA VAL A 60 -12.70 -20.21 -24.28
C VAL A 60 -13.64 -21.40 -24.19
N TRP A 61 -13.71 -22.19 -25.26
CA TRP A 61 -14.43 -23.46 -25.28
C TRP A 61 -13.49 -24.62 -24.91
N THR A 62 -13.97 -25.55 -24.11
CA THR A 62 -13.27 -26.80 -23.77
C THR A 62 -14.23 -27.99 -23.85
N SER A 63 -13.69 -29.20 -23.97
CA SER A 63 -14.46 -30.45 -23.93
C SER A 63 -15.01 -30.82 -22.53
N TYR A 64 -14.79 -29.96 -21.53
CA TYR A 64 -15.29 -30.17 -20.18
C TYR A 64 -16.81 -30.35 -20.18
N GLN A 65 -17.28 -31.40 -19.49
CA GLN A 65 -18.70 -31.79 -19.39
C GLN A 65 -19.45 -31.92 -20.74
N GLY A 66 -18.75 -32.33 -21.79
CA GLY A 66 -19.36 -32.49 -23.12
C GLY A 66 -19.40 -31.20 -23.96
N GLY A 67 -18.80 -30.11 -23.45
CA GLY A 67 -18.68 -28.84 -24.13
C GLY A 67 -19.07 -27.68 -23.22
N THR A 68 -18.08 -26.89 -22.80
CA THR A 68 -18.26 -25.72 -21.92
C THR A 68 -17.59 -24.50 -22.53
N CYS A 69 -18.36 -23.41 -22.65
CA CYS A 69 -17.88 -22.06 -22.95
C CYS A 69 -17.58 -21.34 -21.64
N TRP A 70 -16.33 -20.97 -21.44
CA TRP A 70 -15.88 -20.15 -20.34
C TRP A 70 -15.86 -18.70 -20.79
N LEU A 71 -16.80 -17.90 -20.29
CA LEU A 71 -17.01 -16.50 -20.65
C LEU A 71 -16.08 -15.62 -19.81
N LYS A 72 -15.33 -14.72 -20.42
CA LYS A 72 -14.25 -13.95 -19.78
C LYS A 72 -14.37 -12.46 -20.07
N ASN A 73 -14.04 -11.61 -19.10
CA ASN A 73 -14.09 -10.15 -19.26
C ASN A 73 -12.85 -9.53 -19.92
N GLN A 74 -11.74 -10.25 -20.01
CA GLN A 74 -10.51 -9.84 -20.69
C GLN A 74 -9.64 -11.05 -21.07
N THR A 75 -8.60 -10.84 -21.89
CA THR A 75 -7.58 -11.86 -22.18
C THR A 75 -6.50 -11.89 -21.11
N SER A 76 -5.89 -13.05 -20.91
CA SER A 76 -4.56 -13.21 -20.27
C SER A 76 -3.51 -13.53 -21.34
N SER A 77 -2.29 -13.87 -20.93
CA SER A 77 -1.32 -14.42 -21.90
C SER A 77 -1.84 -15.75 -22.46
N PRO A 78 -1.78 -15.99 -23.78
CA PRO A 78 -2.29 -17.22 -24.37
C PRO A 78 -1.50 -18.42 -23.85
N THR A 79 -2.19 -19.38 -23.24
CA THR A 79 -1.63 -20.62 -22.71
C THR A 79 -1.97 -21.77 -23.65
N PRO A 80 -1.00 -22.60 -24.08
CA PRO A 80 -1.30 -23.79 -24.86
C PRO A 80 -2.18 -24.77 -24.08
N LEU A 81 -3.33 -25.13 -24.63
CA LEU A 81 -4.22 -26.16 -24.07
C LEU A 81 -4.82 -26.98 -25.20
N ASP A 82 -4.41 -28.25 -25.30
CA ASP A 82 -4.85 -29.15 -26.38
C ASP A 82 -6.38 -29.24 -26.43
N ARG A 83 -6.96 -29.03 -27.63
CA ARG A 83 -8.39 -29.04 -27.94
C ARG A 83 -9.24 -27.90 -27.35
N ALA A 84 -8.63 -26.94 -26.67
CA ALA A 84 -9.32 -25.69 -26.33
C ALA A 84 -9.45 -24.79 -27.56
N LYS A 85 -10.53 -24.01 -27.65
CA LYS A 85 -10.75 -23.05 -28.73
C LYS A 85 -11.15 -21.71 -28.16
N ALA A 86 -10.40 -20.66 -28.46
CA ALA A 86 -10.67 -19.33 -27.93
C ALA A 86 -11.16 -18.36 -29.01
N GLY A 87 -11.98 -17.40 -28.60
CA GLY A 87 -12.47 -16.31 -29.45
C GLY A 87 -12.70 -15.04 -28.66
N ALA A 88 -12.83 -13.91 -29.35
CA ALA A 88 -13.11 -12.61 -28.75
C ALA A 88 -14.12 -11.84 -29.58
N LEU A 89 -14.94 -11.03 -28.91
CA LEU A 89 -15.85 -10.10 -29.56
C LEU A 89 -15.03 -8.93 -30.17
N PRO A 90 -15.36 -8.46 -31.38
CA PRO A 90 -14.70 -7.30 -31.95
C PRO A 90 -15.06 -6.04 -31.15
N ALA A 91 -14.06 -5.27 -30.73
CA ALA A 91 -14.31 -3.95 -30.17
C ALA A 91 -14.82 -3.02 -31.28
N PRO A 92 -15.87 -2.23 -31.06
CA PRO A 92 -16.29 -1.22 -32.01
C PRO A 92 -15.20 -0.15 -32.17
N PRO A 93 -15.12 0.53 -33.33
CA PRO A 93 -14.22 1.66 -33.50
C PRO A 93 -14.66 2.84 -32.62
N LEU A 94 -13.70 3.63 -32.14
CA LEU A 94 -14.00 4.88 -31.45
C LEU A 94 -14.53 5.92 -32.46
N PRO A 95 -15.59 6.70 -32.14
CA PRO A 95 -16.10 7.71 -33.06
C PRO A 95 -15.04 8.77 -33.43
N PRO A 96 -14.98 9.25 -34.69
CA PRO A 96 -13.92 10.17 -35.16
C PRO A 96 -13.90 11.56 -34.50
N ALA A 97 -14.91 11.87 -33.69
CA ALA A 97 -14.98 13.10 -32.91
C ALA A 97 -14.09 13.05 -31.66
N TYR A 98 -13.66 11.86 -31.23
CA TYR A 98 -12.81 11.67 -30.06
C TYR A 98 -11.34 11.52 -30.45
N GLU A 99 -10.46 12.03 -29.58
CA GLU A 99 -9.05 11.68 -29.58
C GLU A 99 -8.86 10.20 -29.20
N GLU A 100 -7.67 9.66 -29.43
CA GLU A 100 -7.35 8.26 -29.11
C GLU A 100 -7.69 7.92 -27.64
N LEU A 101 -8.14 6.68 -27.42
CA LEU A 101 -8.40 6.18 -26.06
C LEU A 101 -7.12 6.25 -25.23
N ILE A 102 -7.22 6.95 -24.11
CA ILE A 102 -6.17 7.07 -23.14
C ILE A 102 -6.37 5.97 -22.10
N GLU A 103 -5.46 5.00 -22.11
CA GLU A 103 -5.46 3.87 -21.18
C GLU A 103 -5.07 4.30 -19.77
N ASN A 104 -5.66 3.63 -18.79
CA ASN A 104 -5.47 3.81 -17.36
C ASN A 104 -5.73 5.23 -16.85
N VAL A 105 -6.68 5.94 -17.47
CA VAL A 105 -7.01 7.33 -17.12
C VAL A 105 -8.45 7.45 -16.68
N ASP A 106 -8.63 8.10 -15.53
CA ASP A 106 -9.92 8.58 -15.04
C ASP A 106 -9.86 10.11 -14.87
N TYR A 107 -10.92 10.78 -15.26
CA TYR A 107 -11.12 12.20 -15.03
C TYR A 107 -12.15 12.33 -13.94
N TRP A 108 -11.76 12.63 -12.71
CA TRP A 108 -12.72 12.55 -11.60
C TRP A 108 -13.66 13.76 -11.57
N GLY A 109 -14.91 13.52 -11.17
CA GLY A 109 -15.96 14.54 -11.10
C GLY A 109 -16.56 14.91 -12.46
N HIS A 110 -17.46 15.91 -12.42
CA HIS A 110 -18.13 16.47 -13.61
C HIS A 110 -18.95 15.46 -14.44
N ASP A 111 -19.41 14.37 -13.82
CA ASP A 111 -20.32 13.40 -14.41
C ASP A 111 -21.69 14.03 -14.69
N ILE A 112 -22.21 13.83 -15.91
CA ILE A 112 -23.57 14.17 -16.33
C ILE A 112 -24.49 12.97 -16.07
N SER A 113 -24.02 11.79 -16.47
CA SER A 113 -24.74 10.53 -16.41
C SER A 113 -23.77 9.36 -16.58
N SER A 114 -24.28 8.15 -16.43
CA SER A 114 -23.50 6.93 -16.69
C SER A 114 -24.32 5.93 -17.50
N THR A 115 -23.66 5.21 -18.40
CA THR A 115 -24.23 4.15 -19.22
C THR A 115 -23.42 2.86 -19.07
N LYS A 116 -23.94 1.74 -19.58
CA LYS A 116 -23.26 0.43 -19.53
C LYS A 116 -22.77 0.05 -20.91
N GLN A 117 -21.48 -0.23 -21.03
CA GLN A 117 -20.87 -0.68 -22.28
C GLN A 117 -19.77 -1.71 -22.04
N LYS A 118 -19.70 -2.73 -22.90
CA LYS A 118 -18.65 -3.77 -22.84
C LYS A 118 -17.27 -3.22 -23.22
N PHE A 119 -17.23 -2.33 -24.20
CA PHE A 119 -16.00 -1.75 -24.74
C PHE A 119 -15.99 -0.25 -24.50
N ALA A 120 -14.82 0.28 -24.13
CA ALA A 120 -14.66 1.71 -23.88
C ALA A 120 -14.95 2.57 -25.13
N GLN A 121 -14.68 2.04 -26.31
CA GLN A 121 -14.94 2.69 -27.60
C GLN A 121 -16.42 3.03 -27.78
N ALA A 122 -17.33 2.19 -27.25
CA ALA A 122 -18.77 2.40 -27.36
C ALA A 122 -19.26 3.58 -26.49
N CYS A 123 -18.50 4.00 -25.47
CA CYS A 123 -18.84 5.19 -24.68
C CYS A 123 -18.84 6.49 -25.50
N GLY A 124 -18.18 6.50 -26.66
CA GLY A 124 -18.17 7.67 -27.54
C GLY A 124 -19.56 7.97 -28.11
N GLU A 125 -20.32 6.95 -28.50
CA GLU A 125 -21.69 7.11 -28.99
C GLU A 125 -22.62 7.56 -27.85
N ASP A 126 -22.50 6.93 -26.67
CA ASP A 126 -23.27 7.33 -25.49
C ASP A 126 -23.02 8.80 -25.10
N CYS A 127 -21.78 9.26 -25.22
CA CYS A 127 -21.41 10.66 -24.98
C CYS A 127 -21.90 11.57 -26.12
N ASP A 128 -21.93 11.12 -27.37
CA ASP A 128 -22.48 11.90 -28.48
C ASP A 128 -23.99 12.15 -28.35
N ASP A 129 -24.72 11.17 -27.81
CA ASP A 129 -26.16 11.25 -27.56
C ASP A 129 -26.51 12.01 -26.25
N THR A 130 -25.52 12.29 -25.41
CA THR A 130 -25.72 12.99 -24.13
C THR A 130 -25.42 14.48 -24.28
N GLU A 131 -26.47 15.31 -24.19
CA GLU A 131 -26.34 16.77 -24.27
C GLU A 131 -25.32 17.30 -23.26
N GLY A 132 -24.36 18.09 -23.75
CA GLY A 132 -23.29 18.67 -22.95
C GLY A 132 -22.07 17.78 -22.71
N CYS A 133 -22.08 16.50 -23.11
CA CYS A 133 -20.93 15.62 -22.94
C CYS A 133 -19.74 16.01 -23.82
N GLN A 134 -18.56 16.08 -23.22
CA GLN A 134 -17.28 16.47 -23.84
C GLN A 134 -16.22 15.37 -23.77
N LEU A 135 -16.35 14.46 -22.80
CA LEU A 135 -15.49 13.31 -22.64
C LEU A 135 -16.22 12.19 -21.91
N PHE A 136 -15.68 10.98 -21.99
CA PHE A 136 -16.11 9.86 -21.17
C PHE A 136 -14.93 9.21 -20.47
N VAL A 137 -15.22 8.52 -19.37
CA VAL A 137 -14.32 7.54 -18.76
C VAL A 137 -15.03 6.21 -18.70
N TRP A 138 -14.49 5.19 -19.33
CA TRP A 138 -14.93 3.82 -19.17
C TRP A 138 -14.18 3.16 -18.01
N THR A 139 -14.86 2.38 -17.18
CA THR A 139 -14.24 1.55 -16.12
C THR A 139 -14.82 0.15 -16.13
N SER A 140 -14.12 -0.81 -15.53
CA SER A 140 -14.63 -2.17 -15.32
C SER A 140 -15.74 -2.27 -14.26
N HIS A 141 -16.14 -1.16 -13.66
CA HIS A 141 -17.23 -1.10 -12.68
C HIS A 141 -18.49 -1.77 -13.24
N GLU A 142 -19.02 -2.75 -12.50
CA GLU A 142 -20.19 -3.55 -12.88
C GLU A 142 -20.12 -4.13 -14.31
N GLY A 143 -18.94 -4.60 -14.72
CA GLY A 143 -18.73 -5.25 -16.02
C GLY A 143 -18.47 -4.30 -17.19
N GLY A 144 -18.54 -2.98 -16.96
CA GLY A 144 -18.28 -1.95 -17.97
C GLY A 144 -19.23 -0.76 -17.82
N THR A 145 -18.74 0.33 -17.25
CA THR A 145 -19.51 1.57 -17.05
C THR A 145 -18.82 2.73 -17.74
N CYS A 146 -19.56 3.46 -18.59
CA CYS A 146 -19.15 4.75 -19.13
C CYS A 146 -19.64 5.85 -18.21
N TRP A 147 -18.74 6.69 -17.76
CA TRP A 147 -19.00 7.87 -16.97
C TRP A 147 -18.89 9.09 -17.91
N LEU A 148 -20.03 9.64 -18.32
CA LEU A 148 -20.15 10.70 -19.33
C LEU A 148 -20.04 12.06 -18.67
N LYS A 149 -19.19 12.96 -19.20
CA LYS A 149 -18.77 14.17 -18.48
C LYS A 149 -18.86 15.42 -19.33
N HIS A 150 -19.28 16.53 -18.73
CA HIS A 150 -19.43 17.82 -19.42
C HIS A 150 -18.15 18.65 -19.48
N THR A 151 -17.19 18.35 -18.62
CA THR A 151 -15.85 18.92 -18.65
C THR A 151 -14.89 17.97 -17.92
N TYR A 152 -13.59 18.11 -18.14
CA TYR A 152 -12.61 17.32 -17.41
C TYR A 152 -12.21 18.05 -16.13
N GLY A 153 -12.26 17.33 -15.00
CA GLY A 153 -11.60 17.72 -13.76
C GLY A 153 -10.10 17.40 -13.79
N GLY A 154 -9.50 17.20 -12.62
CA GLY A 154 -8.15 16.66 -12.54
C GLY A 154 -8.07 15.26 -13.15
N GLN A 155 -6.99 14.96 -13.87
CA GLN A 155 -6.71 13.62 -14.37
C GLN A 155 -6.12 12.76 -13.24
N SER A 156 -6.61 11.54 -13.07
CA SER A 156 -6.03 10.50 -12.20
C SER A 156 -5.67 9.27 -13.04
N HIS A 157 -4.70 8.48 -12.57
CA HIS A 157 -4.34 7.22 -13.20
C HIS A 157 -5.08 6.07 -12.51
N LEU A 158 -6.10 5.53 -13.18
CA LEU A 158 -6.94 4.44 -12.70
C LEU A 158 -6.72 3.22 -13.60
N TYR A 159 -6.04 2.19 -13.09
CA TYR A 159 -5.69 1.01 -13.88
C TYR A 159 -6.95 0.30 -14.41
N GLY A 160 -6.99 0.06 -15.73
CA GLY A 160 -8.14 -0.51 -16.44
C GLY A 160 -9.22 0.49 -16.83
N ALA A 161 -9.15 1.75 -16.38
CA ALA A 161 -10.00 2.81 -16.91
C ALA A 161 -9.52 3.27 -18.28
N LYS A 162 -10.45 3.66 -19.15
CA LYS A 162 -10.11 4.16 -20.49
C LYS A 162 -10.91 5.41 -20.77
N ALA A 163 -10.26 6.51 -21.07
CA ALA A 163 -10.93 7.77 -21.30
C ALA A 163 -10.68 8.27 -22.72
N ALA A 164 -11.67 8.91 -23.32
CA ALA A 164 -11.44 9.69 -24.53
C ALA A 164 -12.19 11.01 -24.43
N ARG A 165 -11.58 12.04 -25.03
CA ARG A 165 -12.09 13.41 -25.06
C ARG A 165 -12.35 13.83 -26.49
N ARG A 166 -13.32 14.70 -26.69
CA ARG A 166 -13.60 15.25 -28.01
C ARG A 166 -12.41 16.08 -28.50
N ALA A 167 -12.05 15.89 -29.77
CA ALA A 167 -10.98 16.65 -30.41
C ALA A 167 -11.40 18.13 -30.51
N SER A 168 -10.50 19.03 -30.08
CA SER A 168 -10.76 20.48 -30.08
C SER A 168 -11.13 20.98 -31.49
N GLY A 169 -12.34 21.50 -31.66
CA GLY A 169 -12.82 22.11 -32.92
C GLY A 169 -13.78 21.27 -33.77
N ARG A 170 -14.23 20.09 -33.31
CA ARG A 170 -15.33 19.34 -33.96
C ARG A 170 -16.59 19.37 -33.10
N ALA A 171 -17.58 20.15 -33.54
CA ALA A 171 -18.93 20.13 -32.95
C ALA A 171 -19.63 18.78 -33.28
N PRO A 172 -20.60 18.34 -32.45
CA PRO A 172 -21.34 17.10 -32.67
C PRO A 172 -21.97 17.06 -34.07
N TYR A 173 -22.00 15.86 -34.67
CA TYR A 173 -22.78 15.59 -35.86
C TYR A 173 -24.26 15.73 -35.49
N SER A 174 -24.83 16.93 -35.69
CA SER A 174 -26.23 17.18 -35.38
C SER A 174 -27.11 16.40 -36.36
N ALA A 175 -27.83 15.41 -35.84
CA ALA A 175 -28.91 14.77 -36.57
C ALA A 175 -29.93 15.83 -37.03
N THR A 176 -30.29 15.74 -38.30
CA THR A 176 -31.24 16.59 -39.03
C THR A 176 -32.62 16.68 -38.37
N ALA A 177 -33.15 17.90 -38.23
CA ALA A 177 -34.58 18.22 -38.30
C ALA A 177 -34.78 19.75 -38.53
N PRO A 178 -35.92 20.20 -39.12
CA PRO A 178 -35.88 21.12 -40.26
C PRO A 178 -36.07 22.63 -39.96
N LEU A 179 -35.50 23.39 -40.89
CA LEU A 179 -35.78 24.75 -41.38
C LEU A 179 -36.91 25.55 -40.68
N ALA A 180 -36.53 26.63 -39.98
CA ALA A 180 -37.40 27.79 -39.78
C ALA A 180 -36.57 29.08 -39.91
N THR A 181 -37.11 29.99 -40.71
CA THR A 181 -36.51 31.23 -41.24
C THR A 181 -36.44 32.38 -40.25
N ASP A 182 -35.45 33.26 -40.49
CA ASP A 182 -35.33 34.70 -40.15
C ASP A 182 -36.42 35.35 -39.26
N THR A 183 -36.04 36.20 -38.29
CA THR A 183 -35.85 37.67 -38.48
C THR A 183 -35.57 38.41 -37.13
N THR A 184 -34.61 39.36 -37.15
CA THR A 184 -34.51 40.65 -36.41
C THR A 184 -34.55 40.79 -34.86
N SER A 185 -33.42 41.31 -34.33
CA SER A 185 -33.22 42.55 -33.52
C SER A 185 -34.22 42.99 -32.43
N MET A 186 -33.73 43.22 -31.19
CA MET A 186 -33.79 44.48 -30.37
C MET A 186 -32.88 44.33 -29.12
N THR A 187 -31.74 45.02 -28.97
CA THR A 187 -31.49 46.29 -28.24
C THR A 187 -32.28 46.55 -26.93
N THR A 188 -31.58 46.76 -25.79
CA THR A 188 -31.41 48.08 -25.09
C THR A 188 -30.71 47.99 -23.71
N ALA A 189 -29.67 48.86 -23.56
CA ALA A 189 -29.05 49.58 -22.43
C ALA A 189 -28.70 48.87 -21.09
N MET A 190 -27.42 48.83 -20.65
CA MET A 190 -26.48 49.90 -20.19
C MET A 190 -26.79 50.55 -18.83
N THR A 191 -25.85 50.40 -17.88
CA THR A 191 -25.28 51.55 -17.14
C THR A 191 -23.85 51.29 -16.66
N LEU A 192 -22.94 52.23 -16.99
CA LEU A 192 -21.52 52.39 -16.59
C LEU A 192 -21.46 53.12 -15.22
N GLY A 193 -20.40 53.17 -14.41
CA GLY A 193 -18.96 52.86 -14.49
C GLY A 193 -18.35 53.15 -13.08
N PRO A 194 -17.06 53.55 -12.88
CA PRO A 194 -15.99 53.75 -13.85
C PRO A 194 -14.65 53.05 -13.53
N THR A 195 -13.84 52.90 -14.58
CA THR A 195 -12.41 52.58 -14.59
C THR A 195 -11.55 53.83 -14.40
N LEU A 196 -10.37 53.70 -13.79
CA LEU A 196 -9.26 54.64 -14.00
C LEU A 196 -7.91 53.90 -14.12
N ALA A 197 -7.43 53.91 -15.36
CA ALA A 197 -6.06 54.05 -15.88
C ALA A 197 -4.87 53.37 -15.17
N TYR A 198 -4.25 52.48 -15.95
CA TYR A 198 -2.83 52.13 -15.96
C TYR A 198 -1.92 53.36 -15.95
N ASN A 199 -0.81 53.28 -15.21
CA ASN A 199 0.35 54.13 -15.44
C ASN A 199 1.64 53.30 -15.29
N THR A 200 2.36 53.16 -16.40
CA THR A 200 3.71 52.63 -16.51
C THR A 200 4.71 53.71 -16.13
N ARG A 201 5.62 53.44 -15.18
CA ARG A 201 6.87 54.22 -15.02
C ARG A 201 8.06 53.35 -14.58
N THR A 202 8.96 53.16 -15.54
CA THR A 202 10.42 53.33 -15.47
C THR A 202 11.15 52.98 -14.17
N LEU A 203 12.01 51.95 -14.29
CA LEU A 203 13.06 51.57 -13.34
C LEU A 203 14.19 52.61 -13.30
N VAL A 204 14.56 53.02 -12.08
CA VAL A 204 15.79 53.79 -11.77
C VAL A 204 16.73 52.85 -10.98
N PRO A 205 18.01 52.72 -11.37
CA PRO A 205 18.95 51.86 -10.66
C PRO A 205 19.53 52.56 -9.43
N ILE A 206 19.43 51.92 -8.26
CA ILE A 206 20.04 52.43 -7.02
C ILE A 206 21.44 51.83 -6.87
N ASN A 207 22.43 52.71 -6.98
CA ASN A 207 23.84 52.46 -6.80
C ASN A 207 24.15 52.32 -5.30
N ARG A 208 24.66 51.15 -4.85
CA ARG A 208 25.34 51.01 -3.54
C ARG A 208 26.78 50.57 -3.77
N THR A 209 27.67 51.55 -3.76
CA THR A 209 29.12 51.41 -3.69
C THR A 209 29.53 50.81 -2.34
N ARG A 210 30.22 49.67 -2.35
CA ARG A 210 30.99 49.15 -1.20
C ARG A 210 32.48 49.36 -1.48
N ALA A 211 33.17 49.92 -0.50
CA ALA A 211 34.60 50.21 -0.51
C ALA A 211 35.48 48.94 -0.65
N PRO A 212 36.74 49.06 -1.13
CA PRO A 212 37.52 47.94 -1.64
C PRO A 212 38.20 47.15 -0.52
N THR A 213 37.88 45.86 -0.41
CA THR A 213 38.73 44.88 0.28
C THR A 213 39.69 44.27 -0.73
N THR A 214 40.97 44.49 -0.49
CA THR A 214 42.13 43.90 -1.17
C THR A 214 41.99 42.38 -1.27
N VAL A 215 41.99 41.87 -2.50
CA VAL A 215 42.03 40.43 -2.80
C VAL A 215 43.49 39.97 -2.79
N THR A 216 43.88 39.23 -1.77
CA THR A 216 45.07 38.38 -1.81
C THR A 216 44.69 37.07 -2.51
N PRO A 217 45.45 36.60 -3.52
CA PRO A 217 45.13 35.35 -4.18
C PRO A 217 45.37 34.16 -3.22
N PRO A 218 44.49 33.14 -3.22
CA PRO A 218 44.73 31.93 -2.44
C PRO A 218 45.96 31.19 -3.01
N PRO A 219 46.78 30.55 -2.16
CA PRO A 219 47.92 29.76 -2.62
C PRO A 219 47.43 28.59 -3.49
N PRO A 220 48.23 28.14 -4.48
CA PRO A 220 47.85 27.05 -5.36
C PRO A 220 47.62 25.77 -4.57
N THR A 221 46.42 25.19 -4.73
CA THR A 221 46.05 23.88 -4.21
C THR A 221 47.02 22.82 -4.73
N PRO A 222 47.70 22.03 -3.87
CA PRO A 222 48.54 20.94 -4.35
C PRO A 222 47.66 19.87 -5.02
N SER A 223 48.12 19.38 -6.18
CA SER A 223 47.51 18.28 -6.93
C SER A 223 47.26 17.06 -6.04
N PRO A 224 46.18 16.29 -6.28
CA PRO A 224 45.85 15.14 -5.45
C PRO A 224 46.94 14.07 -5.61
N THR A 225 47.77 13.92 -4.57
CA THR A 225 48.66 12.77 -4.45
C THR A 225 47.79 11.59 -4.04
N THR A 226 47.55 10.68 -4.97
CA THR A 226 46.98 9.35 -4.74
C THR A 226 47.96 8.50 -3.94
N THR A 227 48.07 8.79 -2.64
CA THR A 227 48.53 7.80 -1.66
C THR A 227 47.29 7.10 -1.12
N ALA A 228 46.93 5.98 -1.77
CA ALA A 228 46.02 5.01 -1.18
C ALA A 228 46.57 4.64 0.21
N LYS A 229 45.82 4.94 1.27
CA LYS A 229 46.09 4.35 2.58
C LYS A 229 45.99 2.82 2.42
N PRO A 230 46.95 2.03 2.91
CA PRO A 230 46.83 0.59 2.90
C PRO A 230 45.54 0.20 3.63
N TYR A 231 44.70 -0.58 2.96
CA TYR A 231 43.57 -1.25 3.60
C TYR A 231 44.12 -2.10 4.77
N PRO A 232 43.58 -2.01 5.98
CA PRO A 232 43.94 -2.94 7.04
C PRO A 232 43.55 -4.35 6.59
N THR A 233 44.53 -5.23 6.46
CA THR A 233 44.39 -6.63 6.00
C THR A 233 43.85 -7.58 7.08
N THR A 234 43.41 -7.05 8.22
CA THR A 234 42.65 -7.78 9.23
C THR A 234 41.17 -7.50 9.01
N ALA A 235 40.37 -8.53 8.73
CA ALA A 235 38.91 -8.41 8.68
C ALA A 235 38.43 -7.67 9.92
N GLN A 236 37.93 -6.44 9.72
CA GLN A 236 37.45 -5.61 10.83
C GLN A 236 36.23 -6.31 11.43
N ILE A 237 36.42 -6.93 12.59
CA ILE A 237 35.33 -7.52 13.37
C ILE A 237 34.41 -6.36 13.76
N CYS A 238 33.30 -6.24 13.05
CA CYS A 238 32.27 -5.29 13.39
C CYS A 238 31.59 -5.78 14.68
N PRO A 239 31.26 -4.88 15.63
CA PRO A 239 30.46 -5.28 16.78
C PRO A 239 29.11 -5.85 16.34
N ALA A 240 28.48 -6.61 17.24
CA ALA A 240 27.12 -7.11 17.06
C ALA A 240 26.18 -6.00 16.55
N ARG A 241 25.36 -6.32 15.55
CA ARG A 241 24.44 -5.35 14.95
C ARG A 241 23.22 -5.22 15.83
N VAL A 242 23.05 -4.07 16.49
CA VAL A 242 21.86 -3.78 17.30
C VAL A 242 21.05 -2.69 16.63
N ARG A 243 19.78 -2.97 16.33
CA ARG A 243 18.80 -1.96 15.88
C ARG A 243 18.28 -1.20 17.09
N LYS A 244 18.57 0.10 17.14
CA LYS A 244 18.25 0.98 18.28
C LYS A 244 17.08 1.92 17.98
N PRO A 245 16.34 2.35 19.02
CA PRO A 245 15.34 3.39 18.87
C PRO A 245 15.90 4.74 18.39
N TRP A 246 15.18 5.50 17.54
CA TRP A 246 15.67 6.79 17.00
C TRP A 246 16.11 7.76 18.09
N ASN A 247 15.27 7.85 19.12
CA ASN A 247 15.43 8.74 20.26
C ASN A 247 16.62 8.34 21.15
N GLN A 248 17.16 7.13 20.97
CA GLN A 248 18.34 6.62 21.66
C GLN A 248 19.61 6.73 20.80
N LEU A 249 19.51 7.19 19.55
CA LEU A 249 20.66 7.47 18.72
C LEU A 249 21.21 8.85 19.05
N ASP A 250 22.53 8.96 19.15
CA ASP A 250 23.19 10.26 19.18
C ASP A 250 23.12 10.94 17.80
N GLU A 251 23.40 12.25 17.78
CA GLU A 251 23.32 13.06 16.57
C GLU A 251 24.29 12.60 15.47
N SER A 252 25.42 11.99 15.83
CA SER A 252 26.38 11.47 14.84
C SER A 252 25.84 10.24 14.13
N ALA A 253 25.18 9.35 14.86
CA ALA A 253 24.52 8.17 14.32
C ALA A 253 23.33 8.53 13.44
N LYS A 254 22.50 9.51 13.86
CA LYS A 254 21.41 10.06 13.04
C LYS A 254 21.94 10.69 11.76
N ALA A 255 22.99 11.51 11.85
CA ALA A 255 23.60 12.16 10.69
C ALA A 255 24.17 11.14 9.69
N LEU A 256 24.86 10.11 10.18
CA LEU A 256 25.40 9.02 9.37
C LEU A 256 24.28 8.26 8.65
N PHE A 257 23.18 7.95 9.33
CA PHE A 257 22.05 7.27 8.72
C PHE A 257 21.42 8.08 7.59
N LEU A 258 21.14 9.36 7.85
CA LEU A 258 20.60 10.26 6.85
C LEU A 258 21.56 10.38 5.65
N SER A 259 22.88 10.46 5.88
CA SER A 259 23.88 10.54 4.80
C SER A 259 23.95 9.26 3.98
N ALA A 260 23.79 8.11 4.62
CA ALA A 260 23.73 6.84 3.93
C ALA A 260 22.48 6.73 3.05
N LEU A 261 21.33 7.26 3.50
CA LEU A 261 20.11 7.33 2.70
C LEU A 261 20.28 8.24 1.49
N GLU A 262 20.77 9.46 1.68
CA GLU A 262 21.06 10.41 0.60
C GLU A 262 21.97 9.78 -0.45
N LEU A 263 23.09 9.19 -0.01
CA LEU A 263 24.03 8.52 -0.89
C LEU A 263 23.40 7.32 -1.62
N SER A 264 22.48 6.60 -0.96
CA SER A 264 21.77 5.48 -1.60
C SER A 264 20.80 5.94 -2.68
N MET A 265 20.14 7.10 -2.50
CA MET A 265 19.28 7.72 -3.50
C MET A 265 20.09 8.26 -4.68
N ASP A 266 21.19 8.95 -4.41
CA ASP A 266 22.09 9.50 -5.43
C ASP A 266 22.72 8.41 -6.31
N ARG A 267 22.93 7.22 -5.76
CA ARG A 267 23.56 6.09 -6.46
C ARG A 267 22.57 5.10 -7.06
N GLY A 268 21.27 5.34 -6.94
CA GLY A 268 20.24 4.45 -7.49
C GLY A 268 19.96 3.18 -6.68
N LEU A 269 20.62 3.00 -5.53
CA LEU A 269 20.40 1.83 -4.67
C LEU A 269 19.01 1.87 -4.04
N TYR A 270 18.58 3.06 -3.61
CA TYR A 270 17.29 3.26 -2.96
C TYR A 270 16.13 2.88 -3.88
N GLN A 271 16.19 3.33 -5.13
CA GLN A 271 15.22 3.04 -6.19
C GLN A 271 15.21 1.56 -6.53
N ARG A 272 16.37 0.89 -6.51
CA ARG A 272 16.45 -0.56 -6.73
C ARG A 272 15.80 -1.35 -5.59
N PHE A 273 16.02 -0.96 -4.33
CA PHE A 273 15.33 -1.56 -3.18
C PHE A 273 13.82 -1.34 -3.22
N LEU A 274 13.41 -0.15 -3.64
CA LEU A 274 12.02 0.21 -3.82
C LEU A 274 11.35 -0.62 -4.93
N ALA A 275 12.06 -0.85 -6.05
CA ALA A 275 11.58 -1.67 -7.16
C ALA A 275 11.30 -3.13 -6.76
N ILE A 276 12.01 -3.66 -5.75
CA ILE A 276 11.74 -5.01 -5.24
C ILE A 276 10.34 -5.10 -4.63
N HIS A 277 9.96 -4.12 -3.81
CA HIS A 277 8.62 -4.10 -3.21
C HIS A 277 7.51 -3.77 -4.21
N ASN A 278 7.86 -3.00 -5.25
CA ASN A 278 6.95 -2.65 -6.33
C ASN A 278 6.64 -3.84 -7.24
N GLU A 279 7.59 -4.76 -7.42
CA GLU A 279 7.41 -5.95 -8.25
C GLU A 279 6.26 -6.81 -7.70
N MET A 280 5.40 -7.33 -8.59
CA MET A 280 4.13 -7.97 -8.25
C MET A 280 4.28 -9.26 -7.43
N VAL A 281 5.22 -10.13 -7.79
CA VAL A 281 5.50 -11.38 -7.05
C VAL A 281 5.95 -11.05 -5.63
N SER A 282 6.87 -10.11 -5.47
CA SER A 282 7.32 -9.61 -4.17
C SER A 282 6.21 -8.90 -3.39
N ASN A 283 5.40 -8.06 -4.04
CA ASN A 283 4.30 -7.36 -3.40
C ASN A 283 3.23 -8.31 -2.86
N ASN A 284 2.96 -9.42 -3.57
CA ASN A 284 2.03 -10.46 -3.15
C ASN A 284 2.54 -11.30 -1.97
N GLU A 285 3.85 -11.38 -1.76
CA GLU A 285 4.40 -11.96 -0.52
C GLU A 285 4.44 -10.92 0.60
N ALA A 286 4.66 -9.65 0.26
CA ALA A 286 4.70 -8.52 1.19
C ALA A 286 3.35 -8.14 1.79
N HIS A 287 2.21 -8.60 1.24
CA HIS A 287 0.87 -8.26 1.74
C HIS A 287 -0.15 -9.37 1.50
N ASN A 288 -1.16 -9.45 2.37
CA ASN A 288 -2.28 -10.40 2.33
C ASN A 288 -1.82 -11.86 2.15
N SER A 289 -0.69 -12.19 2.77
CA SER A 289 0.02 -13.45 2.57
C SER A 289 0.34 -14.11 3.92
N CYS A 290 0.47 -15.44 3.94
CA CYS A 290 0.92 -16.13 5.15
C CYS A 290 2.43 -15.94 5.43
N VAL A 291 3.15 -15.26 4.53
CA VAL A 291 4.59 -15.04 4.61
C VAL A 291 4.97 -13.58 4.85
N PHE A 292 3.98 -12.71 5.07
CA PHE A 292 4.12 -11.27 5.34
C PHE A 292 5.31 -10.92 6.25
N LEU A 293 5.33 -11.44 7.48
CA LEU A 293 6.38 -11.12 8.46
C LEU A 293 7.76 -11.62 8.03
N PHE A 294 7.83 -12.74 7.31
CA PHE A 294 9.10 -13.31 6.85
C PHE A 294 9.65 -12.57 5.63
N TRP A 295 8.79 -12.26 4.66
CA TRP A 295 9.18 -11.47 3.50
C TRP A 295 9.67 -10.09 3.94
N LEU A 296 8.94 -9.42 4.84
CA LEU A 296 9.38 -8.15 5.42
C LEU A 296 10.73 -8.31 6.11
N ARG A 297 10.94 -9.33 6.94
CA ARG A 297 12.22 -9.53 7.60
C ARG A 297 13.37 -9.65 6.60
N SER A 298 13.25 -10.49 5.59
CA SER A 298 14.29 -10.67 4.55
C SER A 298 14.57 -9.40 3.75
N ALA A 299 13.52 -8.72 3.27
CA ALA A 299 13.62 -7.49 2.49
C ALA A 299 14.26 -6.33 3.29
N LYS A 300 14.23 -6.39 4.63
CA LYS A 300 14.67 -5.31 5.52
C LYS A 300 15.93 -5.62 6.32
N VAL A 301 16.54 -6.82 6.24
CA VAL A 301 17.88 -7.07 6.87
C VAL A 301 18.95 -6.08 6.36
N LEU A 302 18.69 -5.42 5.23
CA LEU A 302 19.70 -4.88 4.33
C LEU A 302 19.90 -3.38 4.43
N LEU A 303 18.84 -2.64 4.75
CA LEU A 303 18.97 -1.25 5.17
C LEU A 303 19.28 -1.31 6.66
N ARG A 304 20.28 -0.59 7.14
CA ARG A 304 20.54 -0.42 8.58
C ARG A 304 19.60 0.67 9.07
N PRO A 305 18.32 0.42 9.40
CA PRO A 305 17.35 1.48 9.56
C PRO A 305 17.57 1.98 10.97
N SER A 306 18.37 3.03 11.10
CA SER A 306 18.37 3.82 12.32
C SER A 306 17.05 4.57 12.24
N GLN A 307 16.10 4.18 13.08
CA GLN A 307 14.69 4.55 12.99
C GLN A 307 14.52 6.07 12.76
N ILE A 308 14.05 6.63 11.66
CA ILE A 308 13.78 8.07 11.54
C ILE A 308 12.41 8.39 12.13
N LEU A 309 12.37 9.33 13.09
CA LEU A 309 11.15 10.08 13.38
C LEU A 309 11.36 11.61 13.39
N ALA A 310 12.43 12.11 12.78
CA ALA A 310 12.69 13.55 12.74
C ALA A 310 13.12 14.01 11.34
N VAL A 311 12.17 14.04 10.41
CA VAL A 311 12.24 14.90 9.22
C VAL A 311 10.87 15.53 9.01
N HIS A 312 10.48 16.35 9.97
CA HIS A 312 9.23 17.11 9.96
C HIS A 312 9.52 18.59 9.73
N THR A 313 10.08 18.95 8.57
CA THR A 313 9.97 20.34 8.10
C THR A 313 10.04 20.35 6.57
N ASN A 314 8.99 20.84 5.91
CA ASN A 314 9.16 21.42 4.57
C ASN A 314 10.02 22.66 4.75
N ALA A 315 11.15 22.74 4.05
CA ALA A 315 12.04 23.89 4.16
C ALA A 315 11.67 25.02 3.20
N SER A 316 10.78 24.76 2.23
CA SER A 316 10.44 25.74 1.20
C SER A 316 8.95 25.83 0.87
N THR A 317 8.62 26.84 0.06
CA THR A 317 7.28 27.17 -0.45
C THR A 317 6.57 25.95 -1.04
N PRO A 318 5.27 25.74 -0.77
CA PRO A 318 4.55 24.57 -1.24
C PRO A 318 4.54 24.56 -2.78
N PHE A 319 5.27 23.62 -3.36
CA PHE A 319 5.11 23.20 -4.76
C PHE A 319 4.74 21.73 -4.79
N SER A 320 4.01 21.32 -5.82
CA SER A 320 3.66 19.92 -6.07
C SER A 320 4.52 19.35 -7.19
N SER A 321 4.65 18.02 -7.22
CA SER A 321 5.28 17.28 -8.30
C SER A 321 4.22 16.40 -8.97
N ASP A 322 4.18 16.44 -10.30
CA ASP A 322 3.41 15.55 -11.17
C ASP A 322 4.22 14.31 -11.57
N LEU A 323 5.44 14.15 -11.05
CA LEU A 323 6.31 13.04 -11.38
C LEU A 323 5.80 11.74 -10.74
N MET A 324 5.66 10.71 -11.58
CA MET A 324 5.08 9.43 -11.19
C MET A 324 6.06 8.59 -10.37
N ILE A 325 5.58 7.96 -9.29
CA ILE A 325 6.31 6.95 -8.53
C ILE A 325 5.67 5.59 -8.86
N PHE A 326 6.32 4.80 -9.71
CA PHE A 326 5.80 3.55 -10.30
C PHE A 326 4.36 3.66 -10.82
N GLY A 327 4.10 4.69 -11.62
CA GLY A 327 2.79 4.91 -12.25
C GLY A 327 1.73 5.54 -11.34
N ALA A 328 2.07 5.90 -10.10
CA ALA A 328 1.19 6.67 -9.22
C ALA A 328 1.59 8.16 -9.17
N ALA A 329 0.61 9.05 -9.36
CA ALA A 329 0.77 10.50 -9.28
C ALA A 329 0.25 11.04 -7.94
N TYR A 330 0.87 12.11 -7.44
CA TYR A 330 0.47 12.77 -6.20
C TYR A 330 0.40 14.31 -6.34
N PRO A 331 -0.24 14.87 -7.38
CA PRO A 331 -0.16 16.29 -7.72
C PRO A 331 -0.83 17.21 -6.68
N SER A 332 -1.70 16.67 -5.82
CA SER A 332 -2.36 17.39 -4.74
C SER A 332 -1.55 17.45 -3.44
N LEU A 333 -0.43 16.71 -3.36
CA LEU A 333 0.42 16.65 -2.18
C LEU A 333 1.55 17.67 -2.25
N VAL A 334 2.06 18.03 -1.07
CA VAL A 334 3.19 18.95 -0.98
C VAL A 334 4.47 18.16 -1.21
N CYS A 335 5.35 18.64 -2.09
CA CYS A 335 6.64 18.01 -2.27
C CYS A 335 7.57 18.34 -1.09
N ALA A 336 7.83 17.36 -0.24
CA ALA A 336 8.77 17.47 0.86
C ALA A 336 10.20 17.45 0.32
N ASP A 337 10.95 18.50 0.63
CA ASP A 337 12.26 18.82 0.06
C ASP A 337 13.35 18.96 1.12
N SER A 338 13.11 18.45 2.32
CA SER A 338 14.11 18.39 3.38
C SER A 338 14.93 17.11 3.31
N ARG A 339 16.14 17.19 3.88
CA ARG A 339 17.01 16.04 4.07
C ARG A 339 16.31 14.91 4.80
N PRO A 340 16.30 13.67 4.28
CA PRO A 340 17.08 13.17 3.13
C PRO A 340 16.29 13.10 1.81
N VAL A 341 14.98 13.40 1.83
CA VAL A 341 14.10 13.21 0.67
C VAL A 341 14.34 14.22 -0.45
N ASN A 342 15.13 15.26 -0.19
CA ASN A 342 15.67 16.15 -1.21
C ASN A 342 16.65 15.48 -2.19
N HIS A 343 17.04 14.23 -1.94
CA HIS A 343 17.80 13.40 -2.87
C HIS A 343 16.93 12.40 -3.65
N PHE A 344 15.63 12.32 -3.35
CA PHE A 344 14.76 11.33 -3.95
C PHE A 344 14.45 11.65 -5.43
N CYS A 345 14.68 10.66 -6.28
CA CYS A 345 14.27 10.62 -7.69
C CYS A 345 13.58 9.28 -7.96
N PRO A 346 12.37 9.22 -8.53
CA PRO A 346 11.71 7.95 -8.85
C PRO A 346 12.44 7.13 -9.91
N VAL A 347 13.13 7.79 -10.83
CA VAL A 347 13.96 7.17 -11.87
C VAL A 347 15.34 7.82 -11.84
N VAL A 348 16.40 7.02 -11.94
CA VAL A 348 17.81 7.44 -11.84
C VAL A 348 18.58 7.26 -13.15
N GLU A 349 17.86 7.24 -14.28
CA GLU A 349 18.45 7.14 -15.61
C GLU A 349 19.02 8.49 -16.08
N PRO A 350 20.10 8.49 -16.89
CA PRO A 350 20.66 9.72 -17.44
C PRO A 350 19.61 10.54 -18.21
N GLY A 351 19.40 11.79 -17.81
CA GLY A 351 18.42 12.69 -18.45
C GLY A 351 16.99 12.54 -17.96
N ALA A 352 16.70 11.59 -17.06
CA ALA A 352 15.40 11.51 -16.39
C ALA A 352 15.15 12.78 -15.56
N ARG A 353 13.92 13.29 -15.61
CA ARG A 353 13.49 14.38 -14.72
C ARG A 353 13.60 13.90 -13.27
N CYS A 354 14.12 14.77 -12.40
CA CYS A 354 14.11 14.54 -10.96
C CYS A 354 13.80 15.85 -10.22
N ASP A 355 12.66 15.86 -9.56
CA ASP A 355 12.19 17.03 -8.80
C ASP A 355 12.85 17.15 -7.42
N ARG A 356 13.63 16.13 -7.00
CA ARG A 356 14.40 16.13 -5.75
C ARG A 356 13.53 16.42 -4.53
N CYS A 357 12.40 15.72 -4.47
CA CYS A 357 11.44 15.84 -3.39
C CYS A 357 10.52 14.62 -3.37
N LEU A 358 9.85 14.41 -2.24
CA LEU A 358 8.88 13.33 -2.06
C LEU A 358 7.49 13.91 -1.75
N PRO A 359 6.44 13.60 -2.53
CA PRO A 359 5.08 14.06 -2.23
C PRO A 359 4.59 13.53 -0.88
N ARG A 360 4.15 14.41 0.03
CA ARG A 360 3.59 14.08 1.35
C ARG A 360 2.34 14.89 1.65
N ASP A 361 1.42 14.29 2.40
CA ASP A 361 0.26 14.99 2.95
C ASP A 361 0.70 15.90 4.12
N ALA A 362 0.66 17.21 3.93
CA ALA A 362 1.17 18.14 4.93
C ALA A 362 0.39 18.12 6.26
N THR A 363 -0.86 17.66 6.26
CA THR A 363 -1.72 17.60 7.45
C THR A 363 -1.49 16.30 8.21
N ALA A 364 -1.49 15.16 7.52
CA ALA A 364 -1.20 13.85 8.10
C ALA A 364 0.15 13.81 8.83
N TRP A 365 1.14 14.53 8.29
CA TRP A 365 2.49 14.61 8.87
C TRP A 365 2.63 15.68 9.97
N LYS A 366 1.61 16.51 10.24
CA LYS A 366 1.59 17.52 11.31
C LYS A 366 0.73 17.10 12.50
N ASP A 367 -0.39 16.45 12.26
CA ASP A 367 -1.41 16.16 13.28
C ASP A 367 -1.03 15.00 14.22
N GLY A 368 0.21 14.51 14.12
CA GLY A 368 0.79 13.51 15.00
C GLY A 368 0.36 12.09 14.62
N ILE A 369 1.34 11.17 14.62
CA ILE A 369 1.18 9.76 14.28
C ILE A 369 0.71 8.96 15.53
N LEU A 370 -0.20 9.54 16.33
CA LEU A 370 -0.68 8.90 17.55
C LEU A 370 -1.80 7.92 17.21
N SER A 371 -1.41 6.69 16.90
CA SER A 371 -2.33 5.57 16.69
C SER A 371 -2.47 4.71 17.94
N GLU A 372 -3.70 4.35 18.24
CA GLU A 372 -4.11 3.27 19.15
C GLU A 372 -3.45 1.93 18.83
N GLU A 373 -3.14 1.67 17.56
CA GLU A 373 -2.64 0.36 17.14
C GLU A 373 -1.24 0.05 17.68
N TRP A 374 -0.54 1.08 18.17
CA TRP A 374 0.77 0.95 18.80
C TRP A 374 0.71 1.03 20.34
N ASP A 375 -0.49 1.03 20.92
CA ASP A 375 -0.66 0.82 22.36
C ASP A 375 -0.19 -0.58 22.75
N VAL A 376 0.55 -0.69 23.86
CA VAL A 376 1.17 -1.96 24.28
C VAL A 376 0.15 -3.06 24.54
N ASP A 377 -1.05 -2.73 25.01
CA ASP A 377 -2.10 -3.71 25.30
C ASP A 377 -2.81 -4.17 24.02
N ILE A 378 -2.91 -3.29 23.01
CA ILE A 378 -3.39 -3.66 21.67
C ILE A 378 -2.35 -4.52 20.95
N LEU A 379 -1.06 -4.16 21.02
CA LEU A 379 0.03 -4.94 20.46
C LEU A 379 0.14 -6.33 21.08
N LYS A 380 -0.01 -6.44 22.40
CA LYS A 380 -0.09 -7.74 23.10
C LYS A 380 -1.20 -8.62 22.49
N GLY A 381 -2.36 -8.02 22.21
CA GLY A 381 -3.47 -8.57 21.45
C GLY A 381 -3.09 -9.20 20.12
N TYR A 382 -2.39 -8.43 19.29
CA TYR A 382 -1.98 -8.89 17.95
C TYR A 382 -0.91 -9.96 17.97
N LEU A 383 -0.16 -10.05 19.06
CA LEU A 383 0.83 -11.11 19.29
C LEU A 383 0.21 -12.38 19.89
N HIS A 384 -1.08 -12.36 20.26
CA HIS A 384 -1.79 -13.49 20.86
C HIS A 384 -1.03 -14.09 22.05
N LEU A 385 -0.47 -13.23 22.92
CA LEU A 385 0.41 -13.67 24.00
C LEU A 385 -0.33 -14.40 25.12
N SER A 386 -1.65 -14.26 25.23
CA SER A 386 -2.46 -15.10 26.13
C SER A 386 -2.64 -16.54 25.66
N ASP A 387 -2.45 -16.81 24.37
CA ASP A 387 -2.80 -18.10 23.77
C ASP A 387 -1.67 -19.11 23.97
N GLU A 388 -2.00 -20.37 24.21
CA GLU A 388 -0.99 -21.41 24.47
C GLU A 388 -0.15 -21.71 23.23
N SER A 389 -0.77 -21.77 22.05
CA SER A 389 -0.12 -22.07 20.77
C SER A 389 -0.72 -21.23 19.64
N PRO A 390 -0.48 -19.91 19.63
CA PRO A 390 -0.98 -19.02 18.60
C PRO A 390 -0.36 -19.38 17.24
N SER A 391 -1.20 -19.36 16.20
CA SER A 391 -0.77 -19.49 14.81
C SER A 391 0.03 -18.24 14.38
N ILE A 392 1.19 -18.44 13.73
CA ILE A 392 1.96 -17.30 13.16
C ILE A 392 1.21 -16.60 12.02
N LYS A 393 0.34 -17.32 11.32
CA LYS A 393 -0.50 -16.74 10.27
C LYS A 393 -1.53 -15.79 10.86
N LEU A 394 -2.15 -16.14 11.98
CA LEU A 394 -3.07 -15.25 12.69
C LEU A 394 -2.35 -14.01 13.23
N VAL A 395 -1.18 -14.19 13.87
CA VAL A 395 -0.34 -13.10 14.35
C VAL A 395 0.10 -12.18 13.21
N SER A 396 0.55 -12.75 12.09
CA SER A 396 0.92 -11.99 10.89
C SER A 396 -0.25 -11.15 10.38
N TYR A 397 -1.42 -11.77 10.27
CA TYR A 397 -2.63 -11.12 9.77
C TYR A 397 -3.09 -9.95 10.66
N ASP A 398 -3.11 -10.14 11.98
CA ASP A 398 -3.53 -9.10 12.92
C ASP A 398 -2.55 -7.94 12.98
N ILE A 399 -1.24 -8.21 12.92
CA ILE A 399 -0.21 -7.17 12.80
C ILE A 399 -0.38 -6.42 11.47
N GLU A 400 -0.57 -7.13 10.36
CA GLU A 400 -0.71 -6.55 9.01
C GLU A 400 -1.89 -5.59 8.92
N ILE A 401 -3.07 -6.03 9.39
CA ILE A 401 -4.31 -5.24 9.35
C ILE A 401 -4.35 -4.17 10.45
N GLY A 402 -3.69 -4.39 11.59
CA GLY A 402 -3.63 -3.46 12.72
C GLY A 402 -2.49 -2.45 12.61
N ALA A 403 -1.45 -2.65 13.43
CA ALA A 403 -0.32 -1.73 13.59
C ALA A 403 0.41 -1.37 12.28
N HIS A 404 0.55 -2.32 11.36
CA HIS A 404 1.16 -2.10 10.05
C HIS A 404 0.27 -1.23 9.15
N GLY A 405 -0.93 -1.72 8.81
CA GLY A 405 -1.84 -1.04 7.88
C GLY A 405 -2.22 0.37 8.34
N GLN A 406 -2.31 0.60 9.65
CA GLN A 406 -2.74 1.88 10.20
C GLN A 406 -1.74 3.00 9.95
N LEU A 407 -0.43 2.72 10.00
CA LEU A 407 0.54 3.77 9.69
C LEU A 407 0.51 4.15 8.21
N HIS A 408 0.41 3.15 7.34
CA HIS A 408 0.24 3.36 5.90
C HIS A 408 -1.01 4.20 5.61
N ALA A 409 -2.13 3.89 6.28
CA ALA A 409 -3.39 4.63 6.14
C ALA A 409 -3.30 6.07 6.67
N LEU A 410 -2.60 6.30 7.80
CA LEU A 410 -2.46 7.62 8.40
C LEU A 410 -1.60 8.55 7.54
N LEU A 411 -0.45 8.07 7.05
CA LEU A 411 0.51 8.92 6.34
C LEU A 411 0.12 9.22 4.90
N GLN A 412 -0.76 8.41 4.30
CA GLN A 412 -1.33 8.60 2.96
C GLN A 412 -0.25 8.83 1.88
N GLY A 413 -0.63 9.36 0.72
CA GLY A 413 0.29 9.62 -0.40
C GLY A 413 1.07 8.38 -0.83
N PRO A 414 2.40 8.48 -1.06
CA PRO A 414 3.23 7.32 -1.31
C PRO A 414 3.11 6.27 -0.20
N MET A 415 3.18 6.66 1.08
CA MET A 415 3.01 5.74 2.21
C MET A 415 1.66 5.02 2.19
N GLY A 416 0.61 5.65 1.68
CA GLY A 416 -0.72 5.04 1.55
C GLY A 416 -0.89 4.06 0.38
N ASN A 417 0.15 3.85 -0.44
CA ASN A 417 0.09 2.97 -1.61
C ASN A 417 1.11 1.81 -1.46
N PRO A 418 0.69 0.53 -1.54
CA PRO A 418 1.55 -0.61 -1.30
C PRO A 418 2.63 -0.77 -2.39
N PHE A 419 2.53 -0.10 -3.53
CA PHE A 419 3.52 -0.18 -4.61
C PHE A 419 4.58 0.92 -4.58
N SER A 420 4.29 2.04 -3.92
CA SER A 420 5.17 3.22 -3.85
C SER A 420 5.55 3.62 -2.42
N SER A 421 4.96 3.00 -1.39
CA SER A 421 5.24 3.32 0.02
C SER A 421 6.70 3.27 0.43
N PRO A 422 7.57 2.37 -0.10
CA PRO A 422 8.99 2.44 0.25
C PRO A 422 9.73 3.65 -0.34
N ALA A 423 9.07 4.49 -1.15
CA ALA A 423 9.64 5.75 -1.61
C ALA A 423 9.89 6.68 -0.42
N ASP A 424 9.06 6.60 0.61
CA ASP A 424 9.28 7.33 1.85
C ASP A 424 10.23 6.57 2.79
N PRO A 425 11.36 7.18 3.23
CA PRO A 425 12.27 6.52 4.15
C PRO A 425 11.64 6.05 5.47
N ILE A 426 10.52 6.65 5.90
CA ILE A 426 9.78 6.20 7.10
C ILE A 426 9.27 4.76 6.96
N PHE A 427 9.04 4.29 5.72
CA PHE A 427 8.68 2.91 5.43
C PHE A 427 9.62 1.92 6.15
N TYR A 428 10.93 2.11 6.00
CA TYR A 428 11.90 1.15 6.53
C TYR A 428 11.96 1.17 8.06
N VAL A 429 11.62 2.31 8.66
CA VAL A 429 11.53 2.50 10.10
C VAL A 429 10.30 1.79 10.65
N HIS A 430 9.16 2.03 10.03
CA HIS A 430 7.90 1.39 10.33
C HIS A 430 8.01 -0.14 10.27
N HIS A 431 8.55 -0.63 9.16
CA HIS A 431 8.72 -2.07 8.93
C HIS A 431 9.78 -2.69 9.84
N THR A 432 10.73 -1.90 10.37
CA THR A 432 11.61 -2.35 11.47
C THR A 432 10.83 -2.53 12.77
N ALA A 433 9.87 -1.65 13.06
CA ALA A 433 9.02 -1.78 14.23
C ALA A 433 8.05 -2.98 14.09
N VAL A 434 7.52 -3.24 12.89
CA VAL A 434 6.73 -4.45 12.59
C VAL A 434 7.57 -5.72 12.78
N ASP A 435 8.80 -5.74 12.26
CA ASP A 435 9.71 -6.88 12.43
C ASP A 435 10.09 -7.14 13.90
N MET A 436 10.22 -6.07 14.69
CA MET A 436 10.44 -6.13 16.13
C MET A 436 9.27 -6.81 16.87
N LEU A 437 8.02 -6.62 16.42
CA LEU A 437 6.86 -7.32 16.98
C LEU A 437 6.97 -8.84 16.74
N HIS A 438 7.39 -9.25 15.54
CA HIS A 438 7.65 -10.66 15.25
C HIS A 438 8.77 -11.23 16.15
N THR A 439 9.82 -10.45 16.45
CA THR A 439 10.85 -10.85 17.42
C THR A 439 10.29 -11.05 18.83
N ILE A 440 9.41 -10.16 19.32
CA ILE A 440 8.76 -10.32 20.64
C ILE A 440 7.91 -11.58 20.66
N TYR A 441 7.09 -11.81 19.62
CA TYR A 441 6.31 -13.03 19.48
C TYR A 441 7.21 -14.28 19.55
N HIS A 442 8.27 -14.31 18.74
CA HIS A 442 9.19 -15.45 18.69
C HIS A 442 9.80 -15.73 20.05
N HIS A 443 10.33 -14.71 20.73
CA HIS A 443 10.89 -14.83 22.08
C HIS A 443 9.88 -15.43 23.08
N CYS A 444 8.63 -15.00 23.01
CA CYS A 444 7.62 -15.38 23.99
C CYS A 444 6.94 -16.72 23.72
N LYS A 445 6.84 -17.13 22.45
CA LYS A 445 6.03 -18.30 22.05
C LYS A 445 6.81 -19.42 21.41
N ILE A 446 7.96 -19.12 20.81
CA ILE A 446 8.69 -20.07 19.97
C ILE A 446 10.05 -20.43 20.55
N GLU A 447 10.85 -19.44 20.96
CA GLU A 447 12.17 -19.65 21.58
C GLU A 447 12.14 -20.61 22.79
N PRO A 448 11.16 -20.52 23.73
CA PRO A 448 11.12 -21.40 24.91
C PRO A 448 10.84 -22.87 24.56
N LEU A 449 10.33 -23.16 23.36
CA LEU A 449 10.05 -24.53 22.92
C LEU A 449 11.32 -25.27 22.49
N GLY A 450 12.44 -24.56 22.25
CA GLY A 450 13.71 -25.18 21.86
C GLY A 450 13.59 -26.04 20.60
N LEU A 451 12.78 -25.62 19.62
CA LEU A 451 12.47 -26.40 18.43
C LEU A 451 13.74 -26.74 17.62
N SER A 452 13.84 -28.00 17.15
CA SER A 452 14.79 -28.38 16.11
C SER A 452 14.41 -27.74 14.76
N ASP A 453 15.25 -27.85 13.74
CA ASP A 453 14.93 -27.38 12.38
C ASP A 453 13.64 -28.00 11.84
N GLU A 454 13.39 -29.29 12.09
CA GLU A 454 12.13 -29.96 11.74
C GLU A 454 10.95 -29.38 12.53
N GLY A 455 11.15 -29.06 13.81
CA GLY A 455 10.17 -28.37 14.63
C GLY A 455 9.84 -26.98 14.07
N LYS A 456 10.84 -26.19 13.70
CA LYS A 456 10.68 -24.86 13.09
C LYS A 456 9.85 -24.92 11.79
N LYS A 457 9.99 -25.99 11.02
CA LYS A 457 9.26 -26.20 9.75
C LYS A 457 7.81 -26.65 9.92
N SER A 458 7.47 -27.33 11.03
CA SER A 458 6.19 -28.03 11.19
C SER A 458 5.29 -27.46 12.30
N PHE A 459 5.86 -26.74 13.27
CA PHE A 459 5.09 -26.13 14.34
C PHE A 459 4.33 -24.89 13.84
N ILE A 460 3.01 -24.88 14.03
CA ILE A 460 2.10 -23.84 13.50
C ILE A 460 2.41 -22.42 13.99
N GLY A 461 2.99 -22.28 15.18
CA GLY A 461 3.46 -20.98 15.69
C GLY A 461 4.79 -20.54 15.09
N SER A 462 5.57 -21.45 14.52
CA SER A 462 6.85 -21.12 13.85
C SER A 462 6.63 -20.84 12.37
N PHE A 463 5.84 -21.68 11.70
CA PHE A 463 5.45 -21.49 10.31
C PHE A 463 4.08 -22.13 10.05
N GLU A 464 3.19 -21.39 9.38
CA GLU A 464 1.93 -21.92 8.86
C GLU A 464 1.77 -21.51 7.39
N GLY A 465 1.79 -22.52 6.52
CA GLY A 465 1.63 -22.33 5.08
C GLY A 465 0.18 -22.04 4.66
N ARG A 466 0.01 -21.75 3.37
CA ARG A 466 -1.31 -21.71 2.74
C ARG A 466 -1.23 -22.15 1.29
N LYS A 467 -2.39 -22.53 0.74
CA LYS A 467 -2.60 -22.51 -0.70
C LYS A 467 -2.80 -21.07 -1.18
N THR A 468 -2.07 -20.71 -2.22
CA THR A 468 -2.29 -19.47 -2.97
C THR A 468 -3.56 -19.59 -3.81
N ASP A 469 -4.05 -18.47 -4.32
CA ASP A 469 -5.26 -18.43 -5.15
C ASP A 469 -5.04 -19.16 -6.50
N ASN A 470 -3.78 -19.35 -6.90
CA ASN A 470 -3.38 -20.12 -8.09
C ASN A 470 -3.21 -21.62 -7.81
N GLY A 471 -3.49 -22.08 -6.58
CA GLY A 471 -3.40 -23.50 -6.20
C GLY A 471 -2.03 -23.96 -5.70
N ASP A 472 -0.99 -23.12 -5.80
CA ASP A 472 0.36 -23.44 -5.30
C ASP A 472 0.41 -23.48 -3.77
N ASP A 473 1.18 -24.42 -3.23
CA ASP A 473 1.45 -24.52 -1.80
C ASP A 473 2.66 -23.66 -1.39
N ILE A 474 2.45 -22.74 -0.45
CA ILE A 474 3.54 -22.07 0.27
C ILE A 474 3.85 -22.90 1.51
N THR A 475 5.06 -23.43 1.57
CA THR A 475 5.55 -24.30 2.65
C THR A 475 6.73 -23.65 3.37
N ALA A 476 7.11 -24.20 4.53
CA ALA A 476 8.20 -23.63 5.33
C ALA A 476 9.54 -23.62 4.57
N THR A 477 9.71 -24.55 3.63
CA THR A 477 10.89 -24.72 2.75
C THR A 477 10.76 -24.02 1.41
N SER A 478 9.63 -23.36 1.12
CA SER A 478 9.51 -22.50 -0.06
C SER A 478 10.54 -21.37 0.02
N GLU A 479 11.11 -21.02 -1.13
CA GLU A 479 12.05 -19.90 -1.22
C GLU A 479 11.30 -18.58 -1.23
N ILE A 480 11.85 -17.59 -0.52
CA ILE A 480 11.35 -16.22 -0.50
C ILE A 480 11.53 -15.60 -1.87
N LYS A 481 10.51 -14.92 -2.38
CA LYS A 481 10.54 -14.24 -3.67
C LYS A 481 10.79 -12.75 -3.47
N SER A 482 12.07 -12.40 -3.38
CA SER A 482 12.54 -11.02 -3.56
C SER A 482 12.97 -10.84 -5.01
N LYS A 483 12.08 -10.31 -5.85
CA LYS A 483 12.28 -10.16 -7.30
C LYS A 483 12.42 -8.70 -7.67
N VAL A 484 13.10 -8.43 -8.78
CA VAL A 484 13.17 -7.10 -9.38
C VAL A 484 13.17 -7.21 -10.90
N THR A 485 12.54 -6.25 -11.56
CA THR A 485 12.58 -6.17 -13.02
C THR A 485 13.77 -5.31 -13.45
N ILE A 486 14.64 -5.87 -14.29
CA ILE A 486 15.79 -5.19 -14.90
C ILE A 486 15.68 -5.41 -16.41
N ASP A 487 15.64 -4.33 -17.19
CA ASP A 487 15.54 -4.37 -18.65
C ASP A 487 14.40 -5.27 -19.16
N GLY A 488 13.25 -5.21 -18.48
CA GLY A 488 12.06 -6.01 -18.80
C GLY A 488 12.16 -7.48 -18.38
N LYS A 489 13.22 -7.91 -17.70
CA LYS A 489 13.41 -9.27 -17.20
C LYS A 489 13.27 -9.33 -15.69
N LEU A 490 12.53 -10.32 -15.23
CA LEU A 490 12.41 -10.62 -13.81
C LEU A 490 13.67 -11.37 -13.35
N VAL A 491 14.34 -10.85 -12.32
CA VAL A 491 15.50 -11.50 -11.70
C VAL A 491 15.34 -11.57 -10.18
N ASP A 492 15.97 -12.53 -9.54
CA ASP A 492 16.10 -12.50 -8.08
C ASP A 492 16.98 -11.34 -7.64
N ALA A 493 16.56 -10.67 -6.57
CA ALA A 493 17.25 -9.53 -6.00
C ALA A 493 18.70 -9.86 -5.63
N GLU A 494 19.01 -11.12 -5.27
CA GLU A 494 20.37 -11.60 -5.00
C GLU A 494 21.31 -11.53 -6.21
N TYR A 495 20.78 -11.59 -7.43
CA TYR A 495 21.55 -11.49 -8.66
C TYR A 495 21.61 -10.07 -9.22
N ASP A 496 20.91 -9.11 -8.61
CA ASP A 496 21.00 -7.70 -9.01
C ASP A 496 22.40 -7.14 -8.71
N VAL A 497 22.97 -6.42 -9.68
CA VAL A 497 24.34 -5.91 -9.59
C VAL A 497 24.52 -4.79 -8.56
N LEU A 498 23.46 -4.05 -8.22
CA LEU A 498 23.50 -2.95 -7.27
C LEU A 498 23.22 -3.43 -5.84
N VAL A 499 22.19 -4.27 -5.67
CA VAL A 499 21.66 -4.67 -4.36
C VAL A 499 21.86 -6.14 -4.02
N GLY A 500 22.25 -7.01 -4.94
CA GLY A 500 22.35 -8.46 -4.70
C GLY A 500 23.32 -8.88 -3.62
N LYS A 501 24.41 -8.12 -3.42
CA LYS A 501 25.37 -8.32 -2.31
C LYS A 501 24.74 -8.20 -0.91
N TYR A 502 23.56 -7.59 -0.82
CA TYR A 502 22.84 -7.49 0.42
C TYR A 502 22.05 -8.78 0.70
N PHE A 503 21.51 -9.45 -0.33
CA PHE A 503 20.69 -10.67 -0.20
C PHE A 503 21.49 -11.98 -0.15
N LYS A 504 22.68 -12.04 -0.78
CA LYS A 504 23.48 -13.26 -1.03
C LYS A 504 23.79 -14.18 0.18
N ASP A 505 23.68 -13.68 1.41
CA ASP A 505 24.02 -14.43 2.63
C ASP A 505 22.82 -14.54 3.60
N LEU A 506 21.61 -14.20 3.15
CA LEU A 506 20.41 -14.37 3.95
C LEU A 506 19.85 -15.78 3.79
N PRO A 507 19.16 -16.32 4.82
CA PRO A 507 18.38 -17.53 4.63
C PRO A 507 17.33 -17.33 3.52
N SER A 508 17.26 -18.29 2.60
CA SER A 508 16.34 -18.24 1.45
C SER A 508 14.98 -18.88 1.74
N GLN A 509 14.85 -19.68 2.81
CA GLN A 509 13.63 -20.40 3.17
C GLN A 509 12.95 -19.78 4.38
N TYR A 510 11.61 -19.80 4.39
CA TYR A 510 10.81 -19.14 5.43
C TYR A 510 11.07 -19.65 6.85
N TRP A 511 11.25 -20.96 7.03
CA TRP A 511 11.52 -21.55 8.35
C TRP A 511 12.79 -21.01 9.02
N ALA A 512 13.76 -20.55 8.21
CA ALA A 512 15.04 -20.04 8.66
C ALA A 512 15.01 -18.52 8.92
N LEU A 513 13.86 -17.86 8.72
CA LEU A 513 13.65 -16.44 8.98
C LEU A 513 12.94 -16.14 10.30
N THR A 514 12.73 -17.14 11.17
CA THR A 514 11.96 -17.00 12.41
C THR A 514 12.69 -16.21 13.50
N ASP A 515 14.02 -16.24 13.52
CA ASP A 515 14.86 -15.49 14.46
C ASP A 515 15.93 -14.68 13.73
N THR A 516 16.02 -13.38 14.01
CA THR A 516 16.99 -12.47 13.39
C THR A 516 18.43 -12.73 13.81
N ARG A 517 18.64 -13.48 14.89
CA ARG A 517 19.94 -13.86 15.43
C ARG A 517 20.55 -15.06 14.69
N ASP A 518 19.74 -15.80 13.93
CA ASP A 518 20.17 -16.98 13.16
C ASP A 518 20.68 -16.65 11.74
N PHE A 519 20.81 -15.36 11.38
CA PHE A 519 21.20 -14.96 10.01
C PHE A 519 22.71 -14.98 9.76
N GLY A 520 23.45 -15.78 10.52
CA GLY A 520 24.91 -15.91 10.43
C GLY A 520 25.61 -14.55 10.47
N ALA A 521 26.44 -14.27 9.45
CA ALA A 521 27.14 -12.98 9.36
C ALA A 521 26.20 -11.77 9.27
N ARG A 522 24.93 -11.95 8.88
CA ARG A 522 23.91 -10.89 8.79
C ARG A 522 23.01 -10.79 10.02
N ALA A 523 23.28 -11.59 11.05
CA ALA A 523 22.54 -11.56 12.30
C ALA A 523 22.49 -10.15 12.90
N TYR A 524 21.34 -9.82 13.47
CA TYR A 524 21.12 -8.59 14.21
C TYR A 524 20.15 -8.81 15.37
N SER A 525 20.29 -7.98 16.39
CA SER A 525 19.40 -7.93 17.54
C SER A 525 18.72 -6.55 17.65
N TYR A 526 17.82 -6.44 18.61
CA TYR A 526 17.03 -5.25 18.89
C TYR A 526 17.38 -4.71 20.26
N GLN A 527 17.39 -3.38 20.39
CA GLN A 527 17.28 -2.73 21.67
C GLN A 527 15.80 -2.40 21.91
N PHE A 528 15.19 -3.08 22.90
CA PHE A 528 13.85 -2.81 23.37
C PHE A 528 13.90 -1.82 24.53
N ASN A 529 13.04 -0.81 24.51
CA ASN A 529 12.96 0.22 25.54
C ASN A 529 11.56 0.26 26.14
N GLY A 530 11.47 0.68 27.41
CA GLY A 530 10.20 1.07 28.01
C GLY A 530 9.18 -0.06 28.02
N LEU A 531 7.93 0.25 27.66
CA LEU A 531 6.82 -0.71 27.67
C LEU A 531 7.03 -1.90 26.72
N LEU A 532 7.73 -1.72 25.59
CA LEU A 532 8.06 -2.82 24.69
C LEU A 532 9.18 -3.70 25.25
N GLY A 533 10.15 -3.12 25.97
CA GLY A 533 11.14 -3.88 26.73
C GLY A 533 10.49 -4.74 27.80
N ARG A 534 9.51 -4.18 28.53
CA ARG A 534 8.72 -4.94 29.48
C ARG A 534 7.88 -6.02 28.78
N LEU A 535 7.25 -5.73 27.65
CA LEU A 535 6.47 -6.71 26.90
C LEU A 535 7.34 -7.90 26.47
N TYR A 536 8.56 -7.64 25.99
CA TYR A 536 9.56 -8.65 25.67
C TYR A 536 9.92 -9.49 26.91
N THR A 537 10.32 -8.87 28.03
CA THR A 537 10.76 -9.59 29.23
C THR A 537 9.65 -10.35 29.97
N HIS A 538 8.41 -9.86 29.91
CA HIS A 538 7.29 -10.44 30.67
C HIS A 538 6.38 -11.30 29.80
N CYS A 539 6.48 -11.24 28.47
CA CYS A 539 5.61 -11.96 27.54
C CYS A 539 4.11 -11.79 27.85
N GLY A 540 3.73 -10.56 28.21
CA GLY A 540 2.36 -10.20 28.58
C GLY A 540 1.95 -10.54 30.02
N ASN A 541 2.83 -11.10 30.84
CA ASN A 541 2.54 -11.45 32.24
C ASN A 541 2.79 -10.29 33.23
N ALA A 542 2.26 -10.46 34.45
CA ALA A 542 2.55 -9.55 35.56
C ALA A 542 4.03 -9.63 35.95
N MET A 543 4.55 -10.85 36.10
CA MET A 543 5.94 -11.14 36.46
C MET A 543 6.80 -11.42 35.22
N PRO A 544 8.12 -11.19 35.28
CA PRO A 544 9.03 -11.58 34.21
C PRO A 544 8.99 -13.09 34.01
N VAL A 545 9.15 -13.53 32.76
CA VAL A 545 9.28 -14.95 32.44
C VAL A 545 10.77 -15.28 32.42
N GLU A 546 11.21 -16.13 33.35
CA GLU A 546 12.59 -16.63 33.30
C GLU A 546 12.73 -17.64 32.16
N SER A 547 13.64 -17.37 31.22
CA SER A 547 14.02 -18.38 30.23
C SER A 547 14.85 -19.47 30.91
N SER A 548 14.34 -20.70 30.90
CA SER A 548 15.11 -21.88 31.32
C SER A 548 16.18 -22.30 30.30
N ILE A 549 16.14 -21.71 29.09
CA ILE A 549 17.07 -21.97 27.99
C ILE A 549 18.03 -20.77 27.89
N LYS A 550 19.31 -20.98 28.17
CA LYS A 550 20.33 -19.97 27.84
C LYS A 550 20.41 -19.87 26.32
N SER A 551 20.31 -18.65 25.80
CA SER A 551 20.42 -18.39 24.37
C SER A 551 21.77 -18.90 23.86
N ALA A 552 21.74 -19.77 22.83
CA ALA A 552 22.94 -20.28 22.18
C ALA A 552 23.44 -19.36 21.05
N HIS A 553 22.83 -18.17 20.91
CA HIS A 553 23.15 -17.22 19.85
C HIS A 553 24.37 -16.37 20.18
N ASP A 554 25.10 -15.95 19.14
CA ASP A 554 26.27 -15.06 19.27
C ASP A 554 25.91 -13.61 19.65
N ILE A 555 24.63 -13.24 19.52
CA ILE A 555 24.12 -11.90 19.83
C ILE A 555 22.79 -12.00 20.59
N ASP A 556 22.65 -11.17 21.63
CA ASP A 556 21.41 -11.06 22.40
C ASP A 556 20.68 -9.75 22.12
N HIS A 557 19.36 -9.78 22.35
CA HIS A 557 18.57 -8.56 22.41
C HIS A 557 18.93 -7.77 23.67
N VAL A 558 18.89 -6.44 23.54
CA VAL A 558 19.17 -5.52 24.65
C VAL A 558 17.85 -5.01 25.19
N VAL A 559 17.63 -5.12 26.50
CA VAL A 559 16.43 -4.57 27.16
C VAL A 559 16.83 -3.42 28.05
N VAL A 560 16.31 -2.23 27.74
CA VAL A 560 16.36 -1.05 28.60
C VAL A 560 15.06 -0.99 29.39
N GLN A 561 15.19 -0.94 30.71
CA GLN A 561 14.07 -0.99 31.64
C GLN A 561 13.19 0.27 31.53
N VAL A 562 11.98 0.16 32.08
CA VAL A 562 11.05 1.29 32.19
C VAL A 562 11.59 2.29 33.22
N GLU A 563 11.89 3.51 32.78
CA GLU A 563 12.43 4.56 33.66
C GLU A 563 11.48 5.76 33.80
N SER A 564 10.55 5.97 32.87
CA SER A 564 9.68 7.14 32.91
C SER A 564 8.45 6.94 33.82
N ALA A 565 8.05 8.00 34.51
CA ALA A 565 6.85 7.98 35.37
C ALA A 565 5.56 7.67 34.59
N THR A 566 5.47 8.13 33.33
CA THR A 566 4.31 7.87 32.46
C THR A 566 4.20 6.41 32.07
N GLU A 567 5.32 5.78 31.70
CA GLU A 567 5.32 4.35 31.40
C GLU A 567 5.10 3.53 32.68
N MET A 568 5.65 3.96 33.83
CA MET A 568 5.39 3.30 35.10
C MET A 568 3.90 3.34 35.48
N ASN A 569 3.19 4.43 35.18
CA ASN A 569 1.74 4.49 35.37
C ASN A 569 0.98 3.44 34.53
N GLN A 570 1.42 3.14 33.30
CA GLN A 570 0.87 2.04 32.50
C GLN A 570 1.20 0.67 33.14
N VAL A 571 2.41 0.50 33.66
CA VAL A 571 2.82 -0.73 34.35
C VAL A 571 1.99 -0.98 35.60
N ASP A 572 1.78 0.05 36.42
CA ASP A 572 0.98 -0.01 37.64
C ASP A 572 -0.49 -0.29 37.31
N TYR A 573 -1.03 0.37 36.27
CA TYR A 573 -2.37 0.11 35.74
C TYR A 573 -2.52 -1.36 35.33
N ASN A 574 -1.64 -1.89 34.49
CA ASN A 574 -1.70 -3.28 34.01
C ASN A 574 -1.58 -4.27 35.18
N THR A 575 -0.69 -3.99 36.15
CA THR A 575 -0.51 -4.82 37.34
C THR A 575 -1.77 -4.85 38.20
N ALA A 576 -2.40 -3.68 38.42
CA ALA A 576 -3.62 -3.58 39.20
C ALA A 576 -4.82 -4.26 38.52
N VAL A 577 -4.94 -4.13 37.19
CA VAL A 577 -5.97 -4.81 36.39
C VAL A 577 -5.78 -6.33 36.45
N LEU A 578 -4.56 -6.83 36.22
CA LEU A 578 -4.26 -8.27 36.31
C LEU A 578 -4.62 -8.84 37.69
N ALA A 579 -4.27 -8.13 38.77
CA ALA A 579 -4.60 -8.55 40.13
C ALA A 579 -6.12 -8.55 40.41
N ALA A 580 -6.86 -7.57 39.88
CA ALA A 580 -8.31 -7.52 40.04
C ALA A 580 -9.03 -8.59 39.21
N ALA A 581 -8.57 -8.82 37.99
CA ALA A 581 -9.10 -9.85 37.11
C ALA A 581 -8.86 -11.26 37.68
N ALA A 582 -7.69 -11.51 38.26
CA ALA A 582 -7.38 -12.76 38.95
C ALA A 582 -8.34 -13.02 40.13
N LYS A 583 -8.69 -11.98 40.91
CA LYS A 583 -9.69 -12.09 41.99
C LYS A 583 -11.10 -12.39 41.47
N GLN A 584 -11.41 -12.01 40.23
CA GLN A 584 -12.68 -12.29 39.57
C GLN A 584 -12.67 -13.63 38.81
N GLY A 585 -11.54 -14.33 38.74
CA GLY A 585 -11.41 -15.60 38.04
C GLY A 585 -11.43 -15.48 36.51
N LEU A 586 -11.09 -14.32 35.95
CA LEU A 586 -10.97 -14.16 34.50
C LEU A 586 -9.75 -14.93 33.95
N THR A 587 -9.91 -15.56 32.78
CA THR A 587 -8.81 -16.21 32.07
C THR A 587 -7.83 -15.17 31.51
N PRO A 588 -6.56 -15.54 31.24
CA PRO A 588 -5.59 -14.63 30.63
C PRO A 588 -6.09 -13.95 29.35
N SER A 589 -6.77 -14.69 28.48
CA SER A 589 -7.35 -14.17 27.23
C SER A 589 -8.52 -13.21 27.48
N GLN A 590 -9.34 -13.45 28.51
CA GLN A 590 -10.36 -12.48 28.94
C GLN A 590 -9.70 -11.20 29.44
N VAL A 591 -8.67 -11.29 30.29
CA VAL A 591 -7.99 -10.09 30.81
C VAL A 591 -7.34 -9.27 29.70
N GLU A 592 -6.70 -9.93 28.75
CA GLU A 592 -6.11 -9.28 27.58
C GLU A 592 -7.16 -8.54 26.74
N LEU A 593 -8.30 -9.18 26.49
CA LEU A 593 -9.42 -8.54 25.81
C LEU A 593 -9.96 -7.34 26.59
N GLU A 594 -10.06 -7.41 27.91
CA GLU A 594 -10.49 -6.29 28.76
C GLU A 594 -9.51 -5.11 28.72
N LEU A 595 -8.20 -5.36 28.74
CA LEU A 595 -7.17 -4.32 28.58
C LEU A 595 -7.29 -3.64 27.21
N ARG A 596 -7.48 -4.40 26.12
CA ARG A 596 -7.68 -3.86 24.77
C ARG A 596 -8.94 -2.98 24.70
N LYS A 597 -10.07 -3.45 25.23
CA LYS A 597 -11.31 -2.66 25.30
C LYS A 597 -11.06 -1.35 26.03
N MET A 598 -10.41 -1.40 27.18
CA MET A 598 -10.08 -0.21 27.96
C MET A 598 -9.15 0.77 27.23
N ALA A 599 -8.10 0.29 26.56
CA ALA A 599 -7.20 1.12 25.75
C ALA A 599 -7.96 1.85 24.63
N LEU A 600 -8.87 1.15 23.93
CA LEU A 600 -9.71 1.76 22.89
C LEU A 600 -10.66 2.82 23.44
N LEU A 601 -11.25 2.59 24.62
CA LEU A 601 -12.12 3.56 25.27
C LEU A 601 -11.35 4.81 25.72
N VAL A 602 -10.12 4.64 26.24
CA VAL A 602 -9.24 5.77 26.57
C VAL A 602 -8.89 6.56 25.30
N LYS A 603 -8.51 5.88 24.21
CA LYS A 603 -8.25 6.55 22.93
C LYS A 603 -9.45 7.36 22.45
N GLU A 604 -10.62 6.74 22.41
CA GLU A 604 -11.81 7.31 21.78
C GLU A 604 -12.40 8.49 22.56
N TYR A 605 -12.40 8.43 23.89
CA TYR A 605 -13.12 9.40 24.70
C TYR A 605 -12.24 10.35 25.50
N CYS A 606 -10.93 10.08 25.60
CA CYS A 606 -10.06 10.77 26.55
C CYS A 606 -8.73 11.26 25.95
N LEU A 607 -8.35 10.81 24.75
CA LEU A 607 -7.16 11.26 24.04
C LEU A 607 -7.54 11.95 22.72
N PRO A 608 -6.66 12.80 22.16
CA PRO A 608 -6.87 13.38 20.84
C PRO A 608 -6.97 12.33 19.73
N GLY A 609 -7.79 12.64 18.72
CA GLY A 609 -8.10 11.75 17.60
C GLY A 609 -9.28 10.82 17.91
N SER A 610 -9.56 9.89 17.00
CA SER A 610 -10.59 8.86 17.20
C SER A 610 -10.20 7.58 16.48
N VAL A 611 -10.78 6.46 16.89
CA VAL A 611 -10.56 5.15 16.25
C VAL A 611 -11.44 5.07 15.00
N LYS A 612 -10.84 5.23 13.81
CA LYS A 612 -11.57 5.32 12.53
C LYS A 612 -11.31 4.15 11.60
N PRO A 613 -12.30 3.64 10.85
CA PRO A 613 -12.07 2.62 9.82
C PRO A 613 -11.11 3.12 8.73
N TYR A 614 -10.51 2.19 7.99
CA TYR A 614 -9.85 2.50 6.73
C TYR A 614 -10.84 3.07 5.72
N SER A 615 -10.39 4.06 4.95
CA SER A 615 -11.18 4.58 3.83
C SER A 615 -11.40 3.50 2.78
N ASP A 616 -12.47 3.62 2.00
CA ASP A 616 -12.77 2.65 0.93
C ASP A 616 -11.66 2.63 -0.14
N GLY A 617 -11.08 3.80 -0.45
CA GLY A 617 -9.93 3.90 -1.35
C GLY A 617 -8.71 3.13 -0.82
N PHE A 618 -8.37 3.30 0.47
CA PHE A 618 -7.26 2.55 1.07
C PHE A 618 -7.54 1.04 1.05
N LYS A 619 -8.73 0.61 1.47
CA LYS A 619 -9.12 -0.81 1.44
C LYS A 619 -9.04 -1.40 0.03
N SER A 620 -9.50 -0.66 -0.98
CA SER A 620 -9.45 -1.09 -2.37
C SER A 620 -8.01 -1.31 -2.85
N VAL A 621 -7.13 -0.32 -2.65
CA VAL A 621 -5.73 -0.40 -3.09
C VAL A 621 -4.96 -1.50 -2.34
N TRP A 622 -5.23 -1.69 -1.06
CA TRP A 622 -4.58 -2.70 -0.21
C TRP A 622 -5.28 -4.07 -0.23
N LYS A 623 -6.35 -4.22 -1.02
CA LYS A 623 -7.19 -5.44 -1.11
C LYS A 623 -7.74 -5.89 0.25
N ILE A 624 -7.96 -4.96 1.19
CA ILE A 624 -8.47 -5.25 2.53
C ILE A 624 -9.99 -5.39 2.46
N GLN A 625 -10.50 -6.57 2.82
CA GLN A 625 -11.94 -6.86 2.84
C GLN A 625 -12.53 -6.83 4.26
N VAL A 626 -11.70 -6.68 5.28
CA VAL A 626 -12.11 -6.77 6.68
C VAL A 626 -12.12 -5.41 7.38
N ARG A 627 -12.80 -5.37 8.53
CA ARG A 627 -12.68 -4.24 9.46
C ARG A 627 -11.39 -4.39 10.26
N ARG A 628 -10.73 -3.26 10.56
CA ARG A 628 -9.60 -3.24 11.49
C ARG A 628 -10.06 -3.77 12.86
N PRO A 629 -9.29 -4.66 13.53
CA PRO A 629 -9.72 -5.29 14.78
C PRO A 629 -10.16 -4.28 15.86
N SER A 630 -9.40 -3.20 16.04
CA SER A 630 -9.73 -2.13 16.99
C SER A 630 -11.06 -1.44 16.70
N VAL A 631 -11.36 -1.17 15.42
CA VAL A 631 -12.62 -0.55 15.00
C VAL A 631 -13.79 -1.50 15.25
N ALA A 632 -13.64 -2.77 14.87
CA ALA A 632 -14.67 -3.77 15.10
C ALA A 632 -14.99 -3.94 16.59
N LEU A 633 -13.96 -4.02 17.44
CA LEU A 633 -14.13 -4.15 18.89
C LEU A 633 -14.78 -2.91 19.51
N LEU A 634 -14.36 -1.70 19.11
CA LEU A 634 -14.96 -0.46 19.61
C LEU A 634 -16.42 -0.32 19.16
N ASP A 635 -16.75 -0.65 17.92
CA ASP A 635 -18.11 -0.64 17.40
C ASP A 635 -19.00 -1.63 18.16
N ASP A 636 -18.47 -2.80 18.50
CA ASP A 636 -19.19 -3.81 19.29
C ASP A 636 -19.44 -3.34 20.72
N LEU A 637 -18.49 -2.63 21.35
CA LEU A 637 -18.70 -1.97 22.64
C LEU A 637 -19.78 -0.88 22.55
N LYS A 638 -19.69 -0.01 21.54
CA LYS A 638 -20.66 1.09 21.31
C LYS A 638 -22.07 0.57 21.06
N ALA A 639 -22.20 -0.56 20.37
CA ALA A 639 -23.47 -1.18 20.07
C ALA A 639 -23.98 -2.15 21.16
N GLY A 640 -23.22 -2.35 22.24
CA GLY A 640 -23.55 -3.31 23.30
C GLY A 640 -23.48 -4.79 22.87
N ARG A 641 -22.86 -5.09 21.72
CA ARG A 641 -22.57 -6.47 21.26
C ARG A 641 -21.41 -7.10 22.04
N ALA A 642 -20.51 -6.27 22.54
CA ALA A 642 -19.49 -6.63 23.51
C ALA A 642 -19.69 -5.80 24.79
N THR A 643 -19.48 -6.43 25.94
CA THR A 643 -19.54 -5.76 27.25
C THR A 643 -18.23 -5.93 28.00
N MET A 644 -18.00 -5.07 28.98
CA MET A 644 -16.90 -5.18 29.92
C MET A 644 -17.20 -6.29 30.93
N GLN A 645 -16.26 -7.21 31.10
CA GLN A 645 -16.35 -8.31 32.08
C GLN A 645 -15.62 -7.96 33.37
N LEU A 646 -14.59 -7.12 33.32
CA LEU A 646 -13.85 -6.69 34.50
C LEU A 646 -14.70 -5.71 35.33
N ALA A 647 -15.10 -6.11 36.54
CA ALA A 647 -15.83 -5.18 37.41
C ALA A 647 -14.93 -3.99 37.79
N LYS A 648 -15.56 -2.81 37.94
CA LYS A 648 -14.87 -1.53 38.26
C LYS A 648 -13.85 -1.06 37.22
N TRP A 649 -13.95 -1.52 35.97
CA TRP A 649 -13.08 -1.08 34.87
C TRP A 649 -12.98 0.46 34.75
N ARG A 650 -14.10 1.18 34.95
CA ARG A 650 -14.13 2.66 34.95
C ARG A 650 -13.27 3.30 36.03
N ASP A 651 -13.22 2.70 37.22
CA ASP A 651 -12.41 3.22 38.33
C ASP A 651 -10.92 3.16 37.96
N PHE A 652 -10.48 2.11 37.27
CA PHE A 652 -9.11 2.04 36.77
C PHE A 652 -8.82 3.18 35.78
N LEU A 653 -9.71 3.41 34.80
CA LEU A 653 -9.47 4.46 33.80
C LEU A 653 -9.51 5.86 34.39
N ALA A 654 -10.40 6.11 35.34
CA ALA A 654 -10.46 7.36 36.07
C ALA A 654 -9.19 7.59 36.92
N ASN A 655 -8.68 6.55 37.57
CA ASN A 655 -7.52 6.68 38.46
C ASN A 655 -6.21 6.87 37.69
N TYR A 656 -5.96 6.02 36.70
CA TYR A 656 -4.67 5.95 35.98
C TYR A 656 -4.60 6.90 34.78
N PHE A 657 -5.70 7.14 34.08
CA PHE A 657 -5.71 7.97 32.86
C PHE A 657 -6.55 9.24 32.98
N LYS A 658 -7.16 9.49 34.14
CA LYS A 658 -8.12 10.59 34.35
C LYS A 658 -9.27 10.58 33.34
N CYS A 659 -9.59 9.38 32.84
CA CYS A 659 -10.56 9.19 31.78
C CYS A 659 -11.95 8.94 32.37
N THR A 660 -12.75 10.00 32.48
CA THR A 660 -14.10 9.98 33.06
C THR A 660 -15.22 10.27 32.05
N ALA A 661 -14.88 10.54 30.79
CA ALA A 661 -15.82 10.97 29.75
C ALA A 661 -16.53 9.80 29.02
N ILE A 662 -16.26 8.55 29.41
CA ILE A 662 -16.79 7.37 28.72
C ILE A 662 -18.31 7.25 28.98
N PRO A 663 -19.15 7.15 27.94
CA PRO A 663 -20.60 7.07 28.09
C PRO A 663 -21.05 5.94 29.02
N THR A 664 -22.10 6.19 29.81
CA THR A 664 -22.72 5.17 30.69
C THR A 664 -23.41 4.05 29.92
N SER A 665 -23.69 4.25 28.63
CA SER A 665 -24.25 3.24 27.73
C SER A 665 -23.28 2.10 27.40
N ILE A 666 -21.97 2.29 27.59
CA ILE A 666 -20.96 1.23 27.45
C ILE A 666 -21.00 0.39 28.73
N LEU A 667 -21.53 -0.83 28.68
CA LEU A 667 -21.73 -1.64 29.90
C LEU A 667 -20.44 -2.31 30.37
#